data_AF-A0A924BA10-F1
#
_entry.id   AF-A0A924BA10-F1
#
_cell.length_a   1.000
_cell.length_b   1.000
_cell.length_c   1.000
_cell.angle_alpha   90.00
_cell.angle_beta   90.00
_cell.angle_gamma   90.00
#
_symmetry.space_group_name_H-M   'P 1'
#
loop_
_entity.id
_entity.type
_entity.pdbx_description
1 polymer ?
#
loop_
_entity_poly.entity_id
_entity_poly.type
_entity_poly.pdbx_seq_one_letter_code
_entity_poly.pdbx_strand_id
1 'polypeptide(L)'
;MKKNIRRDYQIIPGRGLVTKSAIKLRLEYLLQNGFKIESISRHFLDHQSIQNNIESFIGTVEIPLGIVGPLLFNEDDKPEFVYTAAGTLEGALVASMNRGAKAISMSNGFSAKVIHQKMIRAPLFIFKNAVDASIFKAWIKNNFSEIKNVAEKYSNHAILSSLFTHIIGNNAHVKFVYTTGDASGQNMTTTCTWHAMLWIVEAFQKETGIDVPHFVIEGNGSSDKKASQFMIDHGRGICVIAECFLEESIIKKVLRTSSEDIYRCFEPSVELAKIDGMLGFNINVANAVAAIFVATGQDLASIHESSIGILNITKKENGLSLQLTLPSLVIGTVGGGTGIEKQNEALRIMDCSGTGKVERFAKLIAGFALSLEISTYSAIVSGEFAKAHEKLGRNKPIQWLLKNEINEAFVKKCLNNHIKGKEINHIDILDNISIENGMITNITQRVNKKLTGFIPINIGLKNGESKNILIKSKALDIEVIKGLHLMAASIDPELSDLLYLNRENLEYWNSHQKELNLTVFLSEKGVKTIPINYGKYINEEREIYLLFQEHLQNVEMYLMDSENLPLLWTNSKIEKVIEAISEIHTLFSFKEVQDNFPEISLFHPWKSMPLYQKMISIVNQENDQTIFFDLFKYLDELEQLYNGLELPLTIIHNDFNPRNVALRKNGLVCIYDWELAVKNIPHRDIIEFLCFSLPLDFEEEKFIYYLRFHYKIMNITYPEISWDKWKQGYVYSLKEFLVTRAAFYKVSEILMKLKFGDRIILNGKRMIEVLTNINSN
;
A
#
# COMPACT_ATOMS: atom_id res chain seq x y z
N MET A 1 47.55 4.51 32.16
CA MET A 1 46.97 3.55 33.11
C MET A 1 45.87 2.76 32.40
N LYS A 2 46.06 1.47 32.12
CA LYS A 2 44.97 0.62 31.62
C LYS A 2 43.94 0.50 32.75
N LYS A 3 42.71 1.01 32.57
CA LYS A 3 41.59 0.76 33.49
C LYS A 3 41.54 -0.74 33.77
N ASN A 4 41.61 -1.13 35.04
CA ASN A 4 41.59 -2.53 35.41
C ASN A 4 40.13 -3.02 35.30
N ILE A 5 39.74 -3.41 34.08
CA ILE A 5 38.35 -3.75 33.70
C ILE A 5 37.71 -4.77 34.65
N ARG A 6 38.51 -5.63 35.31
CA ARG A 6 38.01 -6.59 36.32
C ARG A 6 37.52 -5.93 37.61
N ARG A 7 38.06 -4.79 38.03
CA ARG A 7 37.62 -4.05 39.23
C ARG A 7 36.42 -3.14 38.96
N ASP A 8 36.27 -2.66 37.72
CA ASP A 8 35.21 -1.73 37.31
C ASP A 8 34.03 -2.43 36.61
N TYR A 9 33.95 -3.77 36.64
CA TYR A 9 32.89 -4.52 35.98
C TYR A 9 31.56 -4.37 36.73
N GLN A 10 30.66 -3.56 36.18
CA GLN A 10 29.32 -3.37 36.73
C GLN A 10 28.41 -4.53 36.33
N ILE A 11 27.74 -5.11 37.33
CA ILE A 11 26.79 -6.21 37.13
C ILE A 11 25.39 -5.63 36.96
N ILE A 12 24.70 -6.04 35.90
CA ILE A 12 23.29 -5.68 35.68
C ILE A 12 22.43 -6.26 36.82
N PRO A 13 21.61 -5.46 37.51
CA PRO A 13 20.77 -5.93 38.61
C PRO A 13 19.79 -7.04 38.21
N GLY A 14 19.61 -8.03 39.08
CA GLY A 14 18.56 -9.05 38.93
C GLY A 14 18.62 -9.88 37.65
N ARG A 15 19.81 -10.10 37.07
CA ARG A 15 20.04 -10.68 35.72
C ARG A 15 19.23 -11.95 35.38
N GLY A 16 18.92 -12.80 36.36
CA GLY A 16 18.15 -14.05 36.19
C GLY A 16 16.68 -14.00 36.65
N LEU A 17 16.16 -12.83 37.02
CA LEU A 17 14.81 -12.69 37.58
C LEU A 17 13.90 -11.84 36.70
N VAL A 18 12.70 -12.37 36.42
CA VAL A 18 11.61 -11.69 35.73
C VAL A 18 10.52 -11.32 36.75
N THR A 19 10.90 -10.58 37.79
CA THR A 19 9.97 -10.05 38.79
C THR A 19 9.83 -8.54 38.63
N LYS A 20 8.71 -7.97 39.09
CA LYS A 20 8.48 -6.50 39.04
C LYS A 20 9.65 -5.72 39.64
N SER A 21 10.16 -6.14 40.79
CA SER A 21 11.27 -5.49 41.47
C SER A 21 12.59 -5.59 40.69
N ALA A 22 12.90 -6.77 40.13
CA ALA A 22 14.12 -6.96 39.34
C ALA A 22 14.09 -6.14 38.04
N ILE A 23 12.93 -6.06 37.38
CA ILE A 23 12.72 -5.22 36.20
C ILE A 23 12.93 -3.76 36.56
N LYS A 24 12.29 -3.26 37.63
CA LYS A 24 12.44 -1.87 38.08
C LYS A 24 13.90 -1.51 38.34
N LEU A 25 14.64 -2.36 39.05
CA LEU A 25 16.08 -2.15 39.32
C LEU A 25 16.90 -2.06 38.03
N ARG A 26 16.58 -2.87 37.00
CA ARG A 26 17.26 -2.78 35.70
C ARG A 26 16.93 -1.50 34.95
N LEU A 27 15.67 -1.07 34.96
CA LEU A 27 15.26 0.19 34.31
C LEU A 27 15.92 1.39 35.00
N GLU A 28 15.93 1.43 36.33
CA GLU A 28 16.62 2.47 37.11
C GLU A 28 18.13 2.47 36.82
N TYR A 29 18.75 1.29 36.76
CA TYR A 29 20.17 1.15 36.39
C TYR A 29 20.47 1.74 35.01
N LEU A 30 19.63 1.46 34.01
CA LEU A 30 19.80 2.03 32.67
C LEU A 30 19.63 3.56 32.66
N LEU A 31 18.64 4.09 33.38
CA LEU A 31 18.44 5.54 33.51
C LEU A 31 19.62 6.23 34.21
N GLN A 32 20.17 5.63 35.27
CA GLN A 32 21.34 6.13 35.99
C GLN A 32 22.61 6.17 35.12
N ASN A 33 22.70 5.27 34.13
CA ASN A 33 23.79 5.26 33.14
C ASN A 33 23.53 6.20 31.95
N GLY A 34 22.45 7.00 31.98
CA GLY A 34 22.15 8.01 30.96
C GLY A 34 21.45 7.47 29.71
N PHE A 35 20.93 6.23 29.73
CA PHE A 35 20.17 5.68 28.61
C PHE A 35 18.71 6.16 28.60
N LYS A 36 18.17 6.44 27.41
CA LYS A 36 16.74 6.77 27.19
C LYS A 36 15.99 5.53 26.76
N ILE A 37 14.97 5.14 27.54
CA ILE A 37 14.29 3.83 27.43
C ILE A 37 12.76 3.94 27.56
N GLU A 38 12.21 5.13 27.35
CA GLU A 38 10.80 5.44 27.59
C GLU A 38 9.84 4.57 26.77
N SER A 39 10.21 4.26 25.51
CA SER A 39 9.40 3.38 24.65
C SER A 39 9.61 1.90 24.96
N ILE A 40 10.87 1.48 25.11
CA ILE A 40 11.22 0.06 25.33
C ILE A 40 10.60 -0.45 26.63
N SER A 41 10.60 0.38 27.69
CA SER A 41 10.08 0.02 29.01
C SER A 41 8.56 -0.12 29.08
N ARG A 42 7.81 0.36 28.08
CA ARG A 42 6.35 0.21 28.01
C ARG A 42 6.01 -1.14 27.40
N HIS A 43 5.29 -1.97 28.15
CA HIS A 43 4.79 -3.25 27.67
C HIS A 43 3.52 -3.65 28.40
N PHE A 44 2.75 -4.56 27.80
CA PHE A 44 1.53 -5.13 28.38
C PHE A 44 1.66 -6.63 28.68
N LEU A 45 2.85 -7.22 28.50
CA LEU A 45 3.08 -8.64 28.80
C LEU A 45 2.98 -8.91 30.31
N ASP A 46 2.28 -9.98 30.67
CA ASP A 46 2.30 -10.51 32.02
C ASP A 46 3.65 -11.17 32.33
N HIS A 47 4.25 -10.81 33.46
CA HIS A 47 5.59 -11.27 33.83
C HIS A 47 5.65 -12.77 34.10
N GLN A 48 4.57 -13.36 34.64
CA GLN A 48 4.53 -14.80 34.90
C GLN A 48 4.54 -15.59 33.59
N SER A 49 3.83 -15.10 32.57
CA SER A 49 3.77 -15.72 31.24
C SER A 49 5.11 -15.80 30.51
N ILE A 50 6.09 -14.93 30.82
CA ILE A 50 7.39 -14.85 30.13
C ILE A 50 8.59 -15.25 30.98
N GLN A 51 8.36 -15.73 32.21
CA GLN A 51 9.43 -16.01 33.18
C GLN A 51 10.49 -17.00 32.65
N ASN A 52 10.09 -17.93 31.77
CA ASN A 52 10.97 -18.94 31.19
C ASN A 52 11.34 -18.65 29.72
N ASN A 53 11.02 -17.45 29.22
CA ASN A 53 11.24 -17.08 27.83
C ASN A 53 12.40 -16.08 27.67
N ILE A 54 12.76 -15.36 28.73
CA ILE A 54 13.75 -14.29 28.66
C ILE A 54 14.38 -14.01 30.03
N GLU A 55 15.67 -13.69 30.03
CA GLU A 55 16.40 -13.16 31.20
C GLU A 55 16.66 -11.65 31.05
N SER A 56 16.99 -10.97 32.15
CA SER A 56 17.31 -9.53 32.13
C SER A 56 16.26 -8.64 31.45
N PHE A 57 14.97 -8.99 31.56
CA PHE A 57 13.87 -8.29 30.88
C PHE A 57 13.83 -6.78 31.18
N ILE A 58 13.75 -5.96 30.13
CA ILE A 58 13.65 -4.48 30.19
C ILE A 58 12.43 -3.93 29.46
N GLY A 59 11.57 -4.79 28.92
CA GLY A 59 10.39 -4.42 28.13
C GLY A 59 10.36 -5.12 26.77
N THR A 60 9.63 -4.56 25.81
CA THR A 60 9.27 -5.25 24.55
C THR A 60 9.50 -4.39 23.32
N VAL A 61 9.62 -5.05 22.17
CA VAL A 61 9.46 -4.43 20.85
C VAL A 61 8.15 -4.91 20.21
N GLU A 62 7.49 -4.04 19.48
CA GLU A 62 6.24 -4.34 18.78
C GLU A 62 6.53 -4.60 17.30
N ILE A 63 6.01 -5.72 16.78
CA ILE A 63 6.08 -6.07 15.36
C ILE A 63 4.64 -6.04 14.83
N PRO A 64 4.32 -5.19 13.84
CA PRO A 64 2.98 -5.14 13.25
C PRO A 64 2.59 -6.50 12.68
N LEU A 65 1.36 -6.93 12.96
CA LEU A 65 0.78 -8.14 12.39
C LEU A 65 -0.22 -7.76 11.29
N GLY A 66 -0.11 -8.41 10.13
CA GLY A 66 -1.12 -8.39 9.08
C GLY A 66 -1.77 -9.75 8.91
N ILE A 67 -3.00 -9.78 8.41
CA ILE A 67 -3.69 -11.03 8.04
C ILE A 67 -3.39 -11.39 6.58
N VAL A 68 -3.11 -12.67 6.34
CA VAL A 68 -2.93 -13.25 5.02
C VAL A 68 -4.00 -14.31 4.79
N GLY A 69 -4.75 -14.19 3.70
CA GLY A 69 -5.81 -15.10 3.29
C GLY A 69 -7.06 -14.38 2.77
N PRO A 70 -8.11 -15.14 2.40
CA PRO A 70 -8.18 -16.59 2.48
C PRO A 70 -7.26 -17.26 1.46
N LEU A 71 -6.63 -18.37 1.88
CA LEU A 71 -5.95 -19.32 1.00
C LEU A 71 -6.78 -20.61 0.99
N LEU A 72 -7.12 -21.15 -0.17
CA LEU A 72 -7.86 -22.41 -0.29
C LEU A 72 -6.89 -23.60 -0.12
N PHE A 73 -7.03 -24.31 0.99
CA PHE A 73 -6.28 -25.52 1.33
C PHE A 73 -7.13 -26.75 1.08
N ASN A 74 -6.59 -27.74 0.37
CA ASN A 74 -7.23 -29.02 0.11
C ASN A 74 -6.53 -30.13 0.89
N GLU A 75 -7.22 -30.68 1.88
CA GLU A 75 -6.75 -31.82 2.67
C GLU A 75 -7.75 -32.97 2.55
N ASP A 76 -7.30 -34.12 2.03
CA ASP A 76 -8.13 -35.32 1.83
C ASP A 76 -9.48 -35.01 1.13
N ASP A 77 -9.42 -34.28 0.01
CA ASP A 77 -10.57 -33.81 -0.78
C ASP A 77 -11.55 -32.89 -0.02
N LYS A 78 -11.12 -32.27 1.08
CA LYS A 78 -11.89 -31.27 1.83
C LYS A 78 -11.29 -29.87 1.62
N PRO A 79 -11.94 -29.01 0.80
CA PRO A 79 -11.52 -27.63 0.64
C PRO A 79 -11.84 -26.80 1.89
N GLU A 80 -10.86 -26.04 2.35
CA GLU A 80 -10.96 -25.15 3.51
C GLU A 80 -10.29 -23.80 3.20
N PHE A 81 -10.96 -22.69 3.49
CA PHE A 81 -10.31 -21.39 3.48
C PHE A 81 -9.55 -21.17 4.79
N VAL A 82 -8.24 -21.01 4.68
CA VAL A 82 -7.34 -20.83 5.83
C VAL A 82 -6.70 -19.44 5.81
N TYR A 83 -6.28 -19.00 6.99
CA TYR A 83 -5.66 -17.69 7.22
C TYR A 83 -4.40 -17.85 8.06
N THR A 84 -3.48 -16.89 7.97
CA THR A 84 -2.36 -16.77 8.91
C THR A 84 -2.13 -15.31 9.31
N ALA A 85 -1.58 -15.12 10.50
CA ALA A 85 -1.02 -13.83 10.90
C ALA A 85 0.45 -13.77 10.48
N ALA A 86 0.85 -12.67 9.87
CA ALA A 86 2.20 -12.42 9.39
C ALA A 86 2.75 -11.14 10.04
N GLY A 87 3.82 -11.28 10.84
CA GLY A 87 4.47 -10.17 11.52
C GLY A 87 5.65 -9.62 10.73
N THR A 88 5.65 -8.33 10.39
CA THR A 88 6.74 -7.73 9.61
C THR A 88 6.84 -6.22 9.72
N LEU A 89 8.03 -5.69 9.46
CA LEU A 89 8.29 -4.26 9.21
C LEU A 89 8.59 -3.98 7.73
N GLU A 90 8.60 -5.02 6.88
CA GLU A 90 8.79 -4.89 5.44
C GLU A 90 7.47 -4.52 4.77
N GLY A 91 7.44 -3.35 4.13
CA GLY A 91 6.31 -2.93 3.31
C GLY A 91 6.03 -3.91 2.17
N ALA A 92 4.76 -4.02 1.76
CA ALA A 92 4.28 -4.91 0.70
C ALA A 92 4.33 -6.42 0.96
N LEU A 93 5.05 -6.93 1.97
CA LEU A 93 5.16 -8.37 2.21
C LEU A 93 3.79 -9.06 2.38
N VAL A 94 2.98 -8.58 3.33
CA VAL A 94 1.63 -9.12 3.61
C VAL A 94 0.72 -8.97 2.38
N ALA A 95 0.84 -7.88 1.62
CA ALA A 95 0.06 -7.66 0.40
C ALA A 95 0.45 -8.66 -0.71
N SER A 96 1.75 -8.96 -0.86
CA SER A 96 2.25 -9.94 -1.82
C SER A 96 1.80 -11.37 -1.44
N MET A 97 1.88 -11.73 -0.15
CA MET A 97 1.35 -13.02 0.32
C MET A 97 -0.15 -13.15 0.01
N ASN A 98 -0.94 -12.10 0.22
CA ASN A 98 -2.37 -12.07 -0.12
C ASN A 98 -2.65 -12.19 -1.62
N ARG A 99 -1.86 -11.51 -2.47
CA ARG A 99 -1.96 -11.61 -3.93
C ARG A 99 -1.74 -13.05 -4.40
N GLY A 100 -0.70 -13.70 -3.88
CA GLY A 100 -0.41 -15.11 -4.15
C GLY A 100 -1.50 -16.04 -3.65
N ALA A 101 -1.97 -15.83 -2.42
CA ALA A 101 -3.04 -16.63 -1.84
C ALA A 101 -4.34 -16.55 -2.66
N LYS A 102 -4.66 -15.35 -3.17
CA LYS A 102 -5.76 -15.14 -4.11
C LYS A 102 -5.56 -15.91 -5.41
N ALA A 103 -4.37 -15.85 -6.02
CA ALA A 103 -4.10 -16.56 -7.28
C ALA A 103 -4.22 -18.08 -7.13
N ILE A 104 -3.66 -18.64 -6.05
CA ILE A 104 -3.76 -20.07 -5.73
C ILE A 104 -5.22 -20.46 -5.47
N SER A 105 -5.94 -19.70 -4.65
CA SER A 105 -7.33 -20.01 -4.31
C SER A 105 -8.28 -19.96 -5.51
N MET A 106 -8.07 -18.99 -6.41
CA MET A 106 -8.84 -18.88 -7.65
C MET A 106 -8.49 -19.98 -8.66
N SER A 107 -7.41 -20.73 -8.44
CA SER A 107 -6.98 -21.86 -9.28
C SER A 107 -7.18 -23.21 -8.56
N ASN A 108 -8.26 -23.34 -7.78
CA ASN A 108 -8.64 -24.53 -7.01
C ASN A 108 -7.77 -24.85 -5.79
N GLY A 109 -6.93 -23.93 -5.33
CA GLY A 109 -6.20 -24.06 -4.06
C GLY A 109 -4.90 -24.84 -4.14
N PHE A 110 -4.37 -25.22 -2.98
CA PHE A 110 -3.14 -26.02 -2.85
C PHE A 110 -3.38 -27.26 -1.99
N SER A 111 -2.58 -28.30 -2.21
CA SER A 111 -2.47 -29.48 -1.34
C SER A 111 -1.07 -29.53 -0.73
N ALA A 112 -0.91 -30.21 0.40
CA ALA A 112 0.40 -30.39 1.01
C ALA A 112 0.54 -31.71 1.78
N LYS A 113 1.75 -32.27 1.78
CA LYS A 113 2.07 -33.55 2.43
C LYS A 113 3.34 -33.43 3.26
N VAL A 114 3.26 -33.93 4.50
CA VAL A 114 4.43 -34.11 5.37
C VAL A 114 5.11 -35.42 5.00
N ILE A 115 6.43 -35.38 4.81
CA ILE A 115 7.25 -36.54 4.44
C ILE A 115 7.85 -37.18 5.69
N HIS A 116 8.38 -36.37 6.60
CA HIS A 116 8.91 -36.83 7.87
C HIS A 116 8.99 -35.71 8.90
N GLN A 117 9.09 -36.10 10.17
CA GLN A 117 9.38 -35.23 11.31
C GLN A 117 10.58 -35.82 12.07
N LYS A 118 11.70 -35.09 12.13
CA LYS A 118 12.96 -35.57 12.71
C LYS A 118 13.70 -34.45 13.42
N MET A 119 13.98 -34.55 14.71
CA MET A 119 14.89 -33.64 15.40
C MET A 119 16.22 -34.34 15.69
N ILE A 120 17.33 -33.63 15.54
CA ILE A 120 18.68 -34.21 15.63
C ILE A 120 19.49 -33.54 16.74
N ARG A 121 20.19 -34.36 17.53
CA ARG A 121 21.28 -33.93 18.42
C ARG A 121 22.54 -34.74 18.10
N ALA A 122 23.70 -34.11 18.05
CA ALA A 122 24.93 -34.77 17.58
C ALA A 122 26.10 -34.61 18.56
N PRO A 123 26.11 -35.35 19.68
CA PRO A 123 27.24 -35.38 20.59
C PRO A 123 28.54 -35.82 19.94
N LEU A 124 29.64 -35.34 20.51
CA LEU A 124 31.02 -35.68 20.17
C LEU A 124 31.68 -36.36 21.35
N PHE A 125 32.34 -37.49 21.09
CA PHE A 125 33.17 -38.24 22.02
C PHE A 125 34.60 -38.30 21.47
N ILE A 126 35.60 -38.00 22.30
CA ILE A 126 37.02 -37.95 21.92
C ILE A 126 37.75 -39.07 22.64
N PHE A 127 38.43 -39.93 21.89
CA PHE A 127 39.18 -41.07 22.38
C PHE A 127 40.69 -40.83 22.32
N LYS A 128 41.49 -41.72 22.94
CA LYS A 128 42.95 -41.64 22.88
C LYS A 128 43.48 -41.94 21.47
N ASN A 129 42.83 -42.85 20.74
CA ASN A 129 43.24 -43.25 19.39
C ASN A 129 42.02 -43.61 18.51
N ALA A 130 42.24 -43.79 17.21
CA ALA A 130 41.18 -44.09 16.23
C ALA A 130 40.60 -45.52 16.34
N VAL A 131 41.35 -46.46 16.93
CA VAL A 131 40.89 -47.84 17.15
C VAL A 131 39.80 -47.85 18.21
N ASP A 132 40.02 -47.16 19.32
CA ASP A 132 39.04 -46.97 20.40
C ASP A 132 37.73 -46.35 19.86
N ALA A 133 37.84 -45.31 19.03
CA ALA A 133 36.69 -44.66 18.40
C ALA A 133 35.92 -45.63 17.46
N SER A 134 36.64 -46.52 16.77
CA SER A 134 36.03 -47.54 15.90
C SER A 134 35.32 -48.63 16.70
N ILE A 135 35.90 -49.07 17.82
CA ILE A 135 35.26 -49.99 18.78
C ILE A 135 34.00 -49.35 19.33
N PHE A 136 34.06 -48.07 19.72
CA PHE A 136 32.90 -47.31 20.19
C PHE A 136 31.78 -47.24 19.15
N LYS A 137 32.10 -47.00 17.86
CA LYS A 137 31.09 -47.02 16.78
C LYS A 137 30.36 -48.36 16.69
N ALA A 138 31.09 -49.47 16.75
CA ALA A 138 30.49 -50.80 16.74
C ALA A 138 29.63 -51.04 17.99
N TRP A 139 30.12 -50.61 19.16
CA TRP A 139 29.40 -50.73 20.43
C TRP A 139 28.09 -49.95 20.45
N ILE A 140 28.08 -48.70 19.96
CA ILE A 140 26.85 -47.88 19.84
C ILE A 140 25.80 -48.59 18.98
N LYS A 141 26.22 -49.21 17.88
CA LYS A 141 25.31 -49.96 16.99
C LYS A 141 24.70 -51.17 17.70
N ASN A 142 25.50 -51.91 18.47
CA ASN A 142 25.05 -53.12 19.16
C ASN A 142 24.15 -52.81 20.37
N ASN A 143 24.31 -51.65 21.00
CA ASN A 143 23.57 -51.23 22.20
C ASN A 143 22.45 -50.21 21.90
N PHE A 144 21.97 -50.14 20.67
CA PHE A 144 20.94 -49.15 20.29
C PHE A 144 19.68 -49.26 21.16
N SER A 145 19.22 -50.47 21.46
CA SER A 145 18.01 -50.72 22.25
C SER A 145 18.13 -50.18 23.67
N GLU A 146 19.27 -50.40 24.33
CA GLU A 146 19.56 -49.90 25.66
C GLU A 146 19.69 -48.37 25.66
N ILE A 147 20.40 -47.81 24.68
CA ILE A 147 20.54 -46.35 24.52
C ILE A 147 19.17 -45.70 24.34
N LYS A 148 18.31 -46.29 23.49
CA LYS A 148 16.93 -45.85 23.27
C LYS A 148 16.14 -45.87 24.57
N ASN A 149 16.17 -46.98 25.31
CA ASN A 149 15.47 -47.12 26.60
C ASN A 149 15.94 -46.09 27.64
N VAL A 150 17.21 -45.69 27.64
CA VAL A 150 17.71 -44.65 28.54
C VAL A 150 17.26 -43.26 28.08
N ALA A 151 17.41 -42.95 26.80
CA ALA A 151 17.04 -41.65 26.24
C ALA A 151 15.56 -41.32 26.46
N GLU A 152 14.67 -42.29 26.21
CA GLU A 152 13.22 -42.11 26.24
C GLU A 152 12.65 -41.99 27.67
N LYS A 153 13.40 -42.33 28.72
CA LYS A 153 12.96 -42.10 30.12
C LYS A 153 12.78 -40.63 30.49
N TYR A 154 13.40 -39.73 29.72
CA TYR A 154 13.44 -38.30 30.03
C TYR A 154 12.42 -37.49 29.22
N SER A 155 11.53 -38.15 28.47
CA SER A 155 10.41 -37.50 27.79
C SER A 155 9.29 -38.48 27.43
N ASN A 156 8.04 -38.04 27.60
CA ASN A 156 6.87 -38.79 27.12
C ASN A 156 6.59 -38.61 25.61
N HIS A 157 7.33 -37.74 24.93
CA HIS A 157 7.08 -37.37 23.53
C HIS A 157 8.27 -37.63 22.59
N ALA A 158 9.49 -37.71 23.13
CA ALA A 158 10.67 -38.00 22.33
C ALA A 158 10.78 -39.50 22.07
N ILE A 159 10.85 -39.89 20.80
CA ILE A 159 11.09 -41.29 20.41
C ILE A 159 12.38 -41.34 19.60
N LEU A 160 13.41 -42.02 20.10
CA LEU A 160 14.69 -42.18 19.41
C LEU A 160 14.51 -43.19 18.25
N SER A 161 14.54 -42.70 17.02
CA SER A 161 14.32 -43.53 15.83
C SER A 161 15.60 -44.21 15.35
N SER A 162 16.75 -43.54 15.45
CA SER A 162 18.02 -44.04 14.91
C SER A 162 19.24 -43.33 15.47
N LEU A 163 20.40 -44.00 15.40
CA LEU A 163 21.72 -43.43 15.67
C LEU A 163 22.61 -43.51 14.42
N PHE A 164 23.29 -42.42 14.09
CA PHE A 164 24.33 -42.41 13.04
C PHE A 164 25.68 -41.99 13.62
N THR A 165 26.64 -42.92 13.61
CA THR A 165 27.98 -42.66 14.16
C THR A 165 29.01 -42.44 13.05
N HIS A 166 29.61 -41.25 13.02
CA HIS A 166 30.69 -40.86 12.13
C HIS A 166 32.01 -40.76 12.90
N ILE A 167 33.06 -41.40 12.38
CA ILE A 167 34.41 -41.34 12.96
C ILE A 167 35.27 -40.38 12.15
N ILE A 168 35.97 -39.49 12.83
CA ILE A 168 36.97 -38.58 12.24
C ILE A 168 38.22 -38.66 13.13
N GLY A 169 39.24 -39.38 12.69
CA GLY A 169 40.42 -39.65 13.52
C GLY A 169 40.04 -40.42 14.79
N ASN A 170 40.38 -39.88 15.95
CA ASN A 170 40.04 -40.40 17.28
C ASN A 170 38.70 -39.87 17.82
N ASN A 171 37.88 -39.21 17.00
CA ASN A 171 36.61 -38.62 17.40
C ASN A 171 35.43 -39.44 16.89
N ALA A 172 34.39 -39.62 17.71
CA ALA A 172 33.11 -40.18 17.30
C ALA A 172 32.00 -39.12 17.45
N HIS A 173 31.36 -38.79 16.33
CA HIS A 173 30.15 -37.98 16.30
C HIS A 173 28.94 -38.92 16.20
N VAL A 174 28.07 -38.93 17.20
CA VAL A 174 26.88 -39.79 17.23
C VAL A 174 25.66 -38.91 17.04
N LYS A 175 24.96 -39.03 15.92
CA LYS A 175 23.71 -38.30 15.65
C LYS A 175 22.53 -39.10 16.17
N PHE A 176 21.88 -38.57 17.19
CA PHE A 176 20.60 -39.04 17.72
C PHE A 176 19.47 -38.41 16.94
N VAL A 177 18.61 -39.24 16.35
CA VAL A 177 17.44 -38.79 15.57
C VAL A 177 16.18 -39.15 16.32
N TYR A 178 15.35 -38.15 16.61
CA TYR A 178 14.11 -38.30 17.38
C TYR A 178 12.90 -37.85 16.57
N THR A 179 11.73 -38.44 16.83
CA THR A 179 10.44 -37.74 16.65
C THR A 179 10.09 -37.02 17.94
N THR A 180 9.34 -35.93 17.88
CA THR A 180 9.17 -35.02 19.04
C THR A 180 7.73 -34.60 19.33
N GLY A 181 6.75 -35.29 18.74
CA GLY A 181 5.35 -34.90 18.79
C GLY A 181 5.16 -33.49 18.22
N ASP A 182 4.38 -32.67 18.92
CA ASP A 182 4.04 -31.30 18.50
C ASP A 182 5.02 -30.21 18.96
N ALA A 183 6.05 -30.58 19.72
CA ALA A 183 7.11 -29.65 20.12
C ALA A 183 8.20 -29.59 19.02
N SER A 184 8.83 -28.43 18.86
CA SER A 184 10.04 -28.33 17.99
C SER A 184 11.15 -29.27 18.45
N GLY A 185 11.21 -29.55 19.76
CA GLY A 185 11.96 -30.67 20.33
C GLY A 185 13.41 -30.38 20.69
N GLN A 186 13.97 -29.21 20.37
CA GLN A 186 15.40 -28.89 20.60
C GLN A 186 15.85 -29.08 22.06
N ASN A 187 15.07 -28.59 23.03
CA ASN A 187 15.38 -28.73 24.47
C ASN A 187 15.19 -30.16 24.94
N MET A 188 14.09 -30.79 24.53
CA MET A 188 13.73 -32.15 24.89
C MET A 188 14.79 -33.17 24.43
N THR A 189 15.22 -33.07 23.17
CA THR A 189 16.25 -33.97 22.62
C THR A 189 17.62 -33.73 23.26
N THR A 190 17.89 -32.51 23.74
CA THR A 190 19.11 -32.21 24.51
C THR A 190 19.11 -32.96 25.83
N THR A 191 18.02 -32.91 26.60
CA THR A 191 17.91 -33.66 27.87
C THR A 191 17.98 -35.17 27.64
N CYS A 192 17.22 -35.71 26.69
CA CYS A 192 17.23 -37.15 26.38
C CYS A 192 18.64 -37.63 25.98
N THR A 193 19.31 -36.87 25.11
CA THR A 193 20.66 -37.21 24.63
C THR A 193 21.69 -37.06 25.75
N TRP A 194 21.60 -36.04 26.60
CA TRP A 194 22.54 -35.85 27.71
C TRP A 194 22.57 -37.05 28.65
N HIS A 195 21.40 -37.53 29.08
CA HIS A 195 21.34 -38.69 29.95
C HIS A 195 21.75 -39.99 29.26
N ALA A 196 21.42 -40.15 27.97
CA ALA A 196 21.92 -41.25 27.17
C ALA A 196 23.46 -41.23 27.07
N MET A 197 24.07 -40.06 26.90
CA MET A 197 25.53 -39.92 26.85
C MET A 197 26.20 -40.31 28.16
N LEU A 198 25.68 -39.85 29.30
CA LEU A 198 26.24 -40.21 30.62
C LEU A 198 26.23 -41.72 30.81
N TRP A 199 25.10 -42.35 30.49
CA TRP A 199 24.99 -43.81 30.52
C TRP A 199 25.93 -44.50 29.53
N ILE A 200 26.04 -44.00 28.29
CA ILE A 200 26.95 -44.54 27.26
C ILE A 200 28.39 -44.54 27.77
N VAL A 201 28.85 -43.44 28.35
CA VAL A 201 30.24 -43.30 28.83
C VAL A 201 30.52 -44.31 29.94
N GLU A 202 29.61 -44.43 30.92
CA GLU A 202 29.74 -45.38 32.03
C GLU A 202 29.68 -46.84 31.56
N ALA A 203 28.69 -47.18 30.74
CA ALA A 203 28.47 -48.55 30.26
C ALA A 203 29.60 -49.00 29.34
N PHE A 204 30.02 -48.15 28.40
CA PHE A 204 31.11 -48.45 27.46
C PHE A 204 32.43 -48.70 28.19
N GLN A 205 32.79 -47.83 29.14
CA GLN A 205 34.02 -47.98 29.92
C GLN A 205 33.98 -49.28 30.74
N LYS A 206 32.83 -49.60 31.35
CA LYS A 206 32.65 -50.82 32.15
C LYS A 206 32.80 -52.10 31.33
N GLU A 207 32.26 -52.12 30.11
CA GLU A 207 32.27 -53.32 29.26
C GLU A 207 33.57 -53.52 28.48
N THR A 208 34.23 -52.43 28.08
CA THR A 208 35.40 -52.51 27.18
C THR A 208 36.72 -52.17 27.87
N GLY A 209 36.68 -51.52 29.04
CA GLY A 209 37.87 -50.97 29.69
C GLY A 209 38.46 -49.74 28.99
N ILE A 210 37.78 -49.19 27.96
CA ILE A 210 38.25 -48.03 27.19
C ILE A 210 37.65 -46.75 27.78
N ASP A 211 38.51 -45.79 28.12
CA ASP A 211 38.09 -44.47 28.62
C ASP A 211 37.53 -43.58 27.50
N VAL A 212 36.61 -42.68 27.87
CA VAL A 212 36.16 -41.55 27.05
C VAL A 212 36.62 -40.23 27.70
N PRO A 213 37.86 -39.76 27.45
CA PRO A 213 38.43 -38.59 28.14
C PRO A 213 37.58 -37.33 28.06
N HIS A 214 36.95 -37.08 26.91
CA HIS A 214 36.14 -35.90 26.69
C HIS A 214 34.91 -36.22 25.87
N PHE A 215 33.78 -35.63 26.25
CA PHE A 215 32.56 -35.65 25.46
C PHE A 215 31.79 -34.34 25.63
N VAL A 216 31.08 -33.95 24.58
CA VAL A 216 30.24 -32.74 24.57
C VAL A 216 28.90 -33.05 23.90
N ILE A 217 27.83 -32.39 24.38
CA ILE A 217 26.45 -32.63 23.92
C ILE A 217 26.22 -32.26 22.45
N GLU A 218 27.04 -31.35 21.92
CA GLU A 218 26.94 -30.88 20.54
C GLU A 218 28.33 -30.76 19.92
N GLY A 219 28.64 -31.67 19.00
CA GLY A 219 29.83 -31.65 18.14
C GLY A 219 29.63 -30.87 16.85
N ASN A 220 28.63 -29.99 16.80
CA ASN A 220 28.18 -29.20 15.65
C ASN A 220 27.58 -30.02 14.49
N GLY A 221 27.29 -31.31 14.72
CA GLY A 221 26.79 -32.24 13.70
C GLY A 221 25.26 -32.25 13.55
N SER A 222 24.52 -31.61 14.46
CA SER A 222 23.06 -31.48 14.34
C SER A 222 22.66 -30.44 13.30
N SER A 223 23.58 -29.50 13.00
CA SER A 223 23.28 -28.27 12.26
C SER A 223 22.21 -27.41 12.95
N ASP A 224 22.09 -27.48 14.28
CA ASP A 224 21.12 -26.67 15.02
C ASP A 224 21.42 -25.18 14.90
N LYS A 225 20.50 -24.42 14.29
CA LYS A 225 20.66 -23.01 13.89
C LYS A 225 21.75 -22.82 12.84
N LYS A 226 21.92 -23.77 11.92
CA LYS A 226 22.86 -23.71 10.79
C LYS A 226 22.26 -24.41 9.56
N ALA A 227 22.42 -23.82 8.38
CA ALA A 227 22.07 -24.50 7.13
C ALA A 227 23.18 -25.50 6.74
N SER A 228 22.81 -26.71 6.34
CA SER A 228 23.78 -27.71 5.86
C SER A 228 23.19 -28.61 4.77
N GLN A 229 24.04 -29.22 3.96
CA GLN A 229 23.58 -30.25 3.01
C GLN A 229 23.02 -31.47 3.74
N PHE A 230 23.62 -31.82 4.89
CA PHE A 230 23.22 -32.99 5.67
C PHE A 230 21.74 -32.98 6.05
N MET A 231 21.20 -31.84 6.47
CA MET A 231 19.78 -31.72 6.85
C MET A 231 18.83 -31.85 5.65
N ILE A 232 19.26 -31.49 4.44
CA ILE A 232 18.47 -31.71 3.22
C ILE A 232 18.42 -33.21 2.92
N ASP A 233 19.57 -33.88 2.99
CA ASP A 233 19.68 -35.30 2.62
C ASP A 233 19.04 -36.25 3.66
N HIS A 234 19.13 -35.92 4.95
CA HIS A 234 18.74 -36.82 6.04
C HIS A 234 17.50 -36.34 6.82
N GLY A 235 17.11 -35.08 6.64
CA GLY A 235 16.01 -34.42 7.34
C GLY A 235 16.41 -33.80 8.68
N ARG A 236 15.86 -32.63 8.99
CA ARG A 236 15.86 -32.02 10.33
C ARG A 236 14.68 -31.06 10.45
N GLY A 237 13.87 -31.16 11.50
CA GLY A 237 12.54 -30.56 11.56
C GLY A 237 11.53 -31.39 10.76
N ILE A 238 10.60 -30.71 10.12
CA ILE A 238 9.54 -31.28 9.29
C ILE A 238 9.89 -31.04 7.82
N CYS A 239 9.88 -32.11 7.02
CA CYS A 239 9.89 -31.99 5.57
C CYS A 239 8.45 -31.97 5.07
N VAL A 240 8.07 -30.92 4.36
CA VAL A 240 6.73 -30.73 3.80
C VAL A 240 6.82 -30.29 2.34
N ILE A 241 5.94 -30.84 1.52
CA ILE A 241 5.80 -30.50 0.11
C ILE A 241 4.41 -29.90 -0.08
N ALA A 242 4.34 -28.68 -0.61
CA ALA A 242 3.10 -28.04 -1.05
C ALA A 242 3.07 -27.93 -2.57
N GLU A 243 1.91 -28.14 -3.17
CA GLU A 243 1.72 -28.10 -4.62
C GLU A 243 0.41 -27.41 -5.00
N CYS A 244 0.42 -26.72 -6.14
CA CYS A 244 -0.78 -26.14 -6.73
C CYS A 244 -0.66 -26.07 -8.26
N PHE A 245 -1.81 -25.91 -8.91
CA PHE A 245 -1.89 -25.56 -10.31
C PHE A 245 -2.44 -24.15 -10.44
N LEU A 246 -1.85 -23.32 -11.30
CA LEU A 246 -2.32 -21.98 -11.60
C LEU A 246 -2.81 -21.91 -13.04
N GLU A 247 -4.07 -21.53 -13.22
CA GLU A 247 -4.65 -21.36 -14.55
C GLU A 247 -4.10 -20.11 -15.24
N GLU A 248 -3.87 -20.18 -16.56
CA GLU A 248 -3.36 -19.07 -17.36
C GLU A 248 -4.22 -17.78 -17.22
N SER A 249 -5.54 -17.96 -17.14
CA SER A 249 -6.51 -16.87 -16.94
C SER A 249 -6.24 -16.12 -15.62
N ILE A 250 -5.93 -16.86 -14.55
CA ILE A 250 -5.66 -16.33 -13.22
C ILE A 250 -4.27 -15.72 -13.15
N ILE A 251 -3.27 -16.32 -13.79
CA ILE A 251 -1.91 -15.76 -13.90
C ILE A 251 -2.00 -14.37 -14.57
N LYS A 252 -2.71 -14.24 -15.69
CA LYS A 252 -2.90 -12.94 -16.36
C LYS A 252 -3.65 -11.94 -15.50
N LYS A 253 -4.77 -12.36 -14.91
CA LYS A 253 -5.68 -11.46 -14.17
C LYS A 253 -5.11 -11.00 -12.83
N VAL A 254 -4.50 -11.91 -12.06
CA VAL A 254 -4.07 -11.65 -10.68
C VAL A 254 -2.57 -11.36 -10.61
N LEU A 255 -1.77 -12.16 -11.31
CA LEU A 255 -0.30 -12.07 -11.28
C LEU A 255 0.27 -11.14 -12.37
N ARG A 256 -0.59 -10.65 -13.28
CA ARG A 256 -0.27 -9.64 -14.29
C ARG A 256 0.96 -10.01 -15.14
N THR A 257 1.05 -11.28 -15.48
CA THR A 257 2.09 -11.86 -16.33
C THR A 257 1.51 -13.07 -17.09
N SER A 258 2.34 -13.90 -17.73
CA SER A 258 1.93 -15.14 -18.41
C SER A 258 2.70 -16.34 -17.87
N SER A 259 2.13 -17.55 -18.00
CA SER A 259 2.87 -18.78 -17.66
C SER A 259 4.17 -18.94 -18.45
N GLU A 260 4.14 -18.51 -19.71
CA GLU A 260 5.29 -18.56 -20.62
C GLU A 260 6.43 -17.65 -20.13
N ASP A 261 6.13 -16.41 -19.75
CA ASP A 261 7.17 -15.49 -19.29
C ASP A 261 7.75 -15.92 -17.94
N ILE A 262 6.90 -16.41 -17.01
CA ILE A 262 7.36 -16.98 -15.75
C ILE A 262 8.32 -18.15 -16.03
N TYR A 263 7.90 -19.10 -16.86
CA TYR A 263 8.70 -20.29 -17.13
C TYR A 263 10.01 -19.97 -17.86
N ARG A 264 9.97 -19.02 -18.82
CA ARG A 264 11.14 -18.57 -19.57
C ARG A 264 12.23 -17.97 -18.67
N CYS A 265 11.84 -17.25 -17.62
CA CYS A 265 12.79 -16.66 -16.66
C CYS A 265 13.26 -17.65 -15.58
N PHE A 266 12.49 -18.71 -15.32
CA PHE A 266 12.71 -19.62 -14.20
C PHE A 266 14.00 -20.41 -14.30
N GLU A 267 14.19 -21.16 -15.39
CA GLU A 267 15.37 -22.01 -15.57
C GLU A 267 16.70 -21.23 -15.52
N PRO A 268 16.87 -20.08 -16.21
CA PRO A 268 18.08 -19.27 -16.07
C PRO A 268 18.35 -18.80 -14.63
N SER A 269 17.29 -18.52 -13.86
CA SER A 269 17.41 -18.11 -12.46
C SER A 269 17.91 -19.28 -11.59
N VAL A 270 17.39 -20.48 -11.84
CA VAL A 270 17.80 -21.72 -11.16
C VAL A 270 19.25 -22.07 -11.47
N GLU A 271 19.68 -21.95 -12.73
CA GLU A 271 21.05 -22.24 -13.17
C GLU A 271 22.07 -21.36 -12.45
N LEU A 272 21.83 -20.05 -12.40
CA LEU A 272 22.72 -19.13 -11.70
C LEU A 272 22.80 -19.45 -10.19
N ALA A 273 21.66 -19.68 -9.55
CA ALA A 273 21.62 -20.01 -8.13
C ALA A 273 22.38 -21.31 -7.79
N LYS A 274 22.35 -22.31 -8.68
CA LYS A 274 23.14 -23.53 -8.53
C LYS A 274 24.64 -23.26 -8.62
N ILE A 275 25.07 -22.42 -9.57
CA ILE A 275 26.47 -22.02 -9.72
C ILE A 275 26.97 -21.29 -8.47
N ASP A 276 26.15 -20.42 -7.89
CA ASP A 276 26.47 -19.67 -6.67
C ASP A 276 26.38 -20.51 -5.38
N GLY A 277 25.99 -21.79 -5.47
CA GLY A 277 25.96 -22.71 -4.33
C GLY A 277 24.76 -22.50 -3.40
N MET A 278 23.64 -21.98 -3.90
CA MET A 278 22.39 -21.89 -3.14
C MET A 278 21.89 -23.31 -2.78
N LEU A 279 21.71 -23.59 -1.48
CA LEU A 279 21.34 -24.92 -0.97
C LEU A 279 19.94 -25.40 -1.39
N GLY A 280 19.08 -24.48 -1.86
CA GLY A 280 17.77 -24.79 -2.43
C GLY A 280 17.23 -23.55 -3.13
N PHE A 281 16.87 -23.68 -4.41
CA PHE A 281 16.36 -22.55 -5.18
C PHE A 281 14.96 -22.15 -4.72
N ASN A 282 14.82 -20.89 -4.32
CA ASN A 282 13.58 -20.23 -3.98
C ASN A 282 13.76 -18.71 -4.14
N ILE A 283 12.68 -17.95 -4.03
CA ILE A 283 12.70 -16.50 -4.27
C ILE A 283 12.82 -15.73 -2.95
N ASN A 284 11.93 -15.98 -1.99
CA ASN A 284 11.85 -15.28 -0.71
C ASN A 284 11.09 -16.07 0.38
N VAL A 285 11.21 -17.41 0.42
CA VAL A 285 10.66 -18.27 1.49
C VAL A 285 11.00 -17.74 2.89
N ALA A 286 12.21 -17.20 3.06
CA ALA A 286 12.66 -16.64 4.33
C ALA A 286 11.74 -15.53 4.87
N ASN A 287 11.16 -14.71 4.00
CA ASN A 287 10.24 -13.66 4.41
C ASN A 287 8.92 -14.25 4.94
N ALA A 288 8.35 -15.24 4.25
CA ALA A 288 7.13 -15.90 4.71
C ALA A 288 7.35 -16.65 6.04
N VAL A 289 8.44 -17.42 6.13
CA VAL A 289 8.82 -18.16 7.34
C VAL A 289 9.05 -17.21 8.51
N ALA A 290 9.83 -16.15 8.33
CA ALA A 290 10.08 -15.16 9.38
C ALA A 290 8.79 -14.49 9.87
N ALA A 291 7.91 -14.10 8.94
CA ALA A 291 6.68 -13.41 9.26
C ALA A 291 5.70 -14.30 10.04
N ILE A 292 5.60 -15.58 9.68
CA ILE A 292 4.75 -16.54 10.41
C ILE A 292 5.41 -16.90 11.74
N PHE A 293 6.73 -17.11 11.79
CA PHE A 293 7.45 -17.51 13.00
C PHE A 293 7.31 -16.49 14.12
N VAL A 294 7.46 -15.21 13.80
CA VAL A 294 7.33 -14.14 14.80
C VAL A 294 5.91 -13.97 15.30
N ALA A 295 4.92 -14.16 14.41
CA ALA A 295 3.51 -14.11 14.78
C ALA A 295 3.11 -15.30 15.66
N THR A 296 3.68 -16.49 15.44
CA THR A 296 3.25 -17.76 16.06
C THR A 296 4.18 -18.26 17.18
N GLY A 297 5.18 -17.47 17.57
CA GLY A 297 6.03 -17.79 18.73
C GLY A 297 7.06 -18.90 18.51
N GLN A 298 7.51 -19.06 17.26
CA GLN A 298 8.56 -20.01 16.90
C GLN A 298 9.96 -19.46 17.23
N ASP A 299 10.99 -20.31 17.17
CA ASP A 299 12.37 -19.86 17.37
C ASP A 299 12.87 -19.09 16.14
N LEU A 300 13.01 -17.77 16.28
CA LEU A 300 13.47 -16.89 15.21
C LEU A 300 14.91 -17.22 14.74
N ALA A 301 15.73 -17.80 15.61
CA ALA A 301 17.07 -18.24 15.23
C ALA A 301 17.05 -19.52 14.38
N SER A 302 15.88 -20.13 14.17
CA SER A 302 15.69 -21.28 13.27
C SER A 302 15.11 -20.86 11.91
N ILE A 303 14.94 -19.55 11.65
CA ILE A 303 14.41 -19.04 10.38
C ILE A 303 15.30 -19.51 9.23
N HIS A 304 16.61 -19.26 9.26
CA HIS A 304 17.49 -19.53 8.11
C HIS A 304 17.55 -21.01 7.74
N GLU A 305 17.50 -21.92 8.72
CA GLU A 305 17.43 -23.36 8.47
C GLU A 305 16.04 -23.83 8.04
N SER A 306 14.98 -23.18 8.53
CA SER A 306 13.59 -23.45 8.12
C SER A 306 13.23 -22.82 6.76
N SER A 307 14.07 -21.91 6.27
CA SER A 307 13.86 -21.16 5.03
C SER A 307 14.56 -21.75 3.82
N ILE A 308 15.22 -22.90 3.97
CA ILE A 308 15.68 -23.66 2.82
C ILE A 308 14.41 -24.11 2.08
N GLY A 309 14.24 -23.64 0.84
CA GLY A 309 13.12 -23.98 -0.01
C GLY A 309 13.61 -24.48 -1.36
N ILE A 310 12.92 -25.48 -1.90
CA ILE A 310 13.15 -26.00 -3.25
C ILE A 310 11.84 -25.78 -4.02
N LEU A 311 11.81 -24.71 -4.80
CA LEU A 311 10.71 -24.37 -5.70
C LEU A 311 10.95 -25.03 -7.06
N ASN A 312 9.93 -25.70 -7.57
CA ASN A 312 9.88 -26.24 -8.93
C ASN A 312 8.66 -25.66 -9.65
N ILE A 313 8.85 -25.23 -10.90
CA ILE A 313 7.78 -24.78 -11.78
C ILE A 313 7.80 -25.61 -13.05
N THR A 314 6.65 -26.13 -13.46
CA THR A 314 6.49 -26.86 -14.72
C THR A 314 5.38 -26.22 -15.53
N LYS A 315 5.71 -25.85 -16.77
CA LYS A 315 4.70 -25.34 -17.70
C LYS A 315 3.75 -26.45 -18.15
N LYS A 316 2.46 -26.13 -18.23
CA LYS A 316 1.39 -26.95 -18.80
C LYS A 316 0.67 -26.16 -19.90
N GLU A 317 -0.16 -26.83 -20.69
CA GLU A 317 -0.88 -26.18 -21.82
C GLU A 317 -1.77 -25.02 -21.36
N ASN A 318 -2.36 -25.16 -20.18
CA ASN A 318 -3.38 -24.27 -19.62
C ASN A 318 -2.91 -23.49 -18.37
N GLY A 319 -1.59 -23.47 -18.10
CA GLY A 319 -1.06 -22.73 -16.95
C GLY A 319 0.27 -23.27 -16.41
N LEU A 320 0.45 -23.20 -15.09
CA LEU A 320 1.67 -23.62 -14.39
C LEU A 320 1.36 -24.60 -13.25
N SER A 321 2.13 -25.67 -13.16
CA SER A 321 2.21 -26.50 -11.96
C SER A 321 3.36 -26.01 -11.09
N LEU A 322 3.11 -25.80 -9.80
CA LEU A 322 4.12 -25.38 -8.84
C LEU A 322 4.24 -26.38 -7.70
N GLN A 323 5.47 -26.56 -7.22
CA GLN A 323 5.76 -27.36 -6.04
C GLN A 323 6.82 -26.65 -5.21
N LEU A 324 6.56 -26.47 -3.91
CA LEU A 324 7.53 -25.98 -2.94
C LEU A 324 7.81 -27.06 -1.91
N THR A 325 9.07 -27.49 -1.82
CA THR A 325 9.53 -28.38 -0.74
C THR A 325 10.29 -27.56 0.29
N LEU A 326 9.86 -27.65 1.55
CA LEU A 326 10.59 -27.14 2.72
C LEU A 326 11.14 -28.37 3.45
N PRO A 327 12.43 -28.73 3.28
CA PRO A 327 12.98 -29.98 3.78
C PRO A 327 13.19 -29.96 5.31
N SER A 328 13.11 -28.78 5.93
CA SER A 328 13.64 -28.59 7.27
C SER A 328 12.95 -27.55 8.14
N LEU A 329 11.62 -27.56 8.18
CA LEU A 329 10.84 -26.68 9.05
C LEU A 329 10.99 -27.06 10.52
N VAL A 330 11.65 -26.20 11.31
CA VAL A 330 11.83 -26.41 12.74
C VAL A 330 10.77 -25.61 13.48
N ILE A 331 9.63 -26.27 13.70
CA ILE A 331 8.42 -25.65 14.23
C ILE A 331 7.82 -26.48 15.37
N GLY A 332 6.99 -25.83 16.19
CA GLY A 332 6.15 -26.49 17.19
C GLY A 332 4.84 -25.74 17.40
N THR A 333 3.82 -26.47 17.85
CA THR A 333 2.51 -25.92 18.25
C THR A 333 2.31 -25.95 19.77
N VAL A 334 3.31 -26.48 20.49
CA VAL A 334 3.44 -26.44 21.95
C VAL A 334 4.87 -26.05 22.37
N GLY A 335 4.99 -25.43 23.55
CA GLY A 335 6.27 -25.05 24.16
C GLY A 335 6.92 -23.79 23.56
N GLY A 336 8.01 -23.32 24.17
CA GLY A 336 8.71 -22.11 23.74
C GLY A 336 7.84 -20.86 23.79
N GLY A 337 7.80 -20.09 22.71
CA GLY A 337 7.01 -18.86 22.60
C GLY A 337 5.52 -19.09 22.26
N THR A 338 5.12 -20.31 21.89
CA THR A 338 3.75 -20.64 21.44
C THR A 338 2.69 -20.49 22.53
N GLY A 339 3.12 -20.50 23.80
CA GLY A 339 2.25 -20.32 24.97
C GLY A 339 1.98 -18.87 25.35
N ILE A 340 2.71 -17.91 24.75
CA ILE A 340 2.44 -16.48 24.98
C ILE A 340 1.11 -16.15 24.29
N GLU A 341 0.22 -15.46 24.99
CA GLU A 341 -1.19 -15.29 24.61
C GLU A 341 -1.38 -14.81 23.15
N LYS A 342 -0.68 -13.73 22.75
CA LYS A 342 -0.75 -13.17 21.39
C LYS A 342 -0.29 -14.15 20.32
N GLN A 343 0.81 -14.86 20.58
CA GLN A 343 1.34 -15.89 19.68
C GLN A 343 0.42 -17.10 19.59
N ASN A 344 -0.22 -17.45 20.71
CA ASN A 344 -1.20 -18.53 20.76
C ASN A 344 -2.47 -18.18 19.97
N GLU A 345 -2.95 -16.94 20.04
CA GLU A 345 -4.05 -16.45 19.21
C GLU A 345 -3.73 -16.56 17.71
N ALA A 346 -2.52 -16.20 17.30
CA ALA A 346 -2.08 -16.39 15.91
C ALA A 346 -2.11 -17.86 15.47
N LEU A 347 -1.70 -18.79 16.34
CA LEU A 347 -1.84 -20.23 16.09
C LEU A 347 -3.30 -20.68 16.02
N ARG A 348 -4.20 -20.10 16.82
CA ARG A 348 -5.65 -20.41 16.78
C ARG A 348 -6.31 -19.93 15.49
N ILE A 349 -5.88 -18.79 14.92
CA ILE A 349 -6.34 -18.33 13.59
C ILE A 349 -6.09 -19.41 12.52
N MET A 350 -4.99 -20.16 12.65
CA MET A 350 -4.62 -21.24 11.73
C MET A 350 -5.25 -22.61 12.08
N ASP A 351 -5.99 -22.70 13.19
CA ASP A 351 -6.38 -23.97 13.84
C ASP A 351 -5.18 -24.91 14.10
N CYS A 352 -4.06 -24.30 14.54
CA CYS A 352 -2.78 -24.96 14.75
C CYS A 352 -2.29 -24.89 16.22
N SER A 353 -3.15 -24.53 17.18
CA SER A 353 -2.75 -24.44 18.59
C SER A 353 -2.89 -25.78 19.30
N GLY A 354 -1.85 -26.22 20.03
CA GLY A 354 -1.89 -27.41 20.87
C GLY A 354 -1.42 -28.71 20.20
N THR A 355 -1.77 -29.85 20.80
CA THR A 355 -1.34 -31.20 20.41
C THR A 355 -2.10 -31.70 19.16
N GLY A 356 -1.43 -32.50 18.32
CA GLY A 356 -1.96 -33.07 17.08
C GLY A 356 -2.06 -32.09 15.92
N LYS A 357 -1.32 -30.97 15.96
CA LYS A 357 -1.50 -29.84 15.05
C LYS A 357 -0.25 -29.47 14.25
N VAL A 358 0.92 -30.01 14.60
CA VAL A 358 2.18 -29.59 13.98
C VAL A 358 2.26 -29.89 12.47
N GLU A 359 1.66 -31.00 12.01
CA GLU A 359 1.63 -31.34 10.58
C GLU A 359 0.78 -30.34 9.79
N ARG A 360 -0.42 -30.01 10.29
CA ARG A 360 -1.27 -28.97 9.71
C ARG A 360 -0.50 -27.65 9.65
N PHE A 361 0.18 -27.29 10.73
CA PHE A 361 0.96 -26.06 10.78
C PHE A 361 2.07 -26.03 9.71
N ALA A 362 2.80 -27.14 9.51
CA ALA A 362 3.80 -27.26 8.46
C ALA A 362 3.20 -27.08 7.05
N LYS A 363 2.05 -27.74 6.79
CA LYS A 363 1.33 -27.64 5.51
C LYS A 363 0.90 -26.21 5.22
N LEU A 364 0.37 -25.50 6.22
CA LEU A 364 -0.06 -24.11 6.07
C LEU A 364 1.12 -23.16 5.86
N ILE A 365 2.24 -23.32 6.59
CA ILE A 365 3.46 -22.54 6.34
C ILE A 365 3.91 -22.73 4.88
N ALA A 366 3.94 -23.97 4.39
CA ALA A 366 4.35 -24.26 3.01
C ALA A 366 3.40 -23.63 1.98
N GLY A 367 2.08 -23.66 2.19
CA GLY A 367 1.10 -23.02 1.31
C GLY A 367 1.21 -21.49 1.27
N PHE A 368 1.39 -20.84 2.43
CA PHE A 368 1.59 -19.39 2.50
C PHE A 368 2.95 -18.96 1.96
N ALA A 369 4.00 -19.78 2.14
CA ALA A 369 5.29 -19.55 1.50
C ALA A 369 5.19 -19.69 -0.02
N LEU A 370 4.53 -20.74 -0.53
CA LEU A 370 4.27 -20.93 -1.96
C LEU A 370 3.46 -19.76 -2.57
N SER A 371 2.51 -19.21 -1.81
CA SER A 371 1.77 -17.99 -2.18
C SER A 371 2.72 -16.80 -2.37
N LEU A 372 3.63 -16.58 -1.44
CA LEU A 372 4.61 -15.50 -1.55
C LEU A 372 5.55 -15.69 -2.74
N GLU A 373 6.09 -16.91 -2.90
CA GLU A 373 7.02 -17.26 -3.99
C GLU A 373 6.44 -16.86 -5.35
N ILE A 374 5.22 -17.32 -5.65
CA ILE A 374 4.63 -17.08 -6.97
C ILE A 374 4.23 -15.62 -7.19
N SER A 375 3.78 -14.93 -6.14
CA SER A 375 3.47 -13.50 -6.22
C SER A 375 4.71 -12.67 -6.48
N THR A 376 5.78 -12.89 -5.71
CA THR A 376 7.04 -12.16 -5.85
C THR A 376 7.68 -12.47 -7.19
N TYR A 377 7.75 -13.74 -7.58
CA TYR A 377 8.37 -14.12 -8.85
C TYR A 377 7.62 -13.52 -10.04
N SER A 378 6.29 -13.55 -10.02
CA SER A 378 5.48 -12.91 -11.06
C SER A 378 5.70 -11.40 -11.13
N ALA A 379 5.84 -10.73 -9.99
CA ALA A 379 6.14 -9.30 -9.94
C ALA A 379 7.54 -8.98 -10.50
N ILE A 380 8.52 -9.85 -10.30
CA ILE A 380 9.87 -9.71 -10.88
C ILE A 380 9.76 -9.83 -12.40
N VAL A 381 9.08 -10.86 -12.90
CA VAL A 381 8.92 -11.14 -14.33
C VAL A 381 8.13 -10.04 -15.04
N SER A 382 7.10 -9.48 -14.42
CA SER A 382 6.30 -8.39 -15.00
C SER A 382 6.91 -6.99 -14.85
N GLY A 383 8.02 -6.85 -14.13
CA GLY A 383 8.64 -5.56 -13.80
C GLY A 383 7.87 -4.74 -12.76
N GLU A 384 6.79 -5.28 -12.16
CA GLU A 384 6.05 -4.64 -11.07
C GLU A 384 6.84 -4.61 -9.75
N PHE A 385 7.82 -5.50 -9.56
CA PHE A 385 8.59 -5.62 -8.32
C PHE A 385 9.30 -4.32 -7.93
N ALA A 386 10.01 -3.69 -8.87
CA ALA A 386 10.68 -2.41 -8.64
C ALA A 386 9.67 -1.30 -8.29
N LYS A 387 8.55 -1.22 -9.01
CA LYS A 387 7.49 -0.21 -8.78
C LYS A 387 6.80 -0.39 -7.43
N ALA A 388 6.56 -1.63 -7.00
CA ALA A 388 5.93 -1.94 -5.73
C ALA A 388 6.86 -1.62 -4.54
N HIS A 389 8.15 -1.98 -4.61
CA HIS A 389 9.13 -1.63 -3.59
C HIS A 389 9.41 -0.11 -3.54
N GLU A 390 9.37 0.60 -4.66
CA GLU A 390 9.44 2.06 -4.66
C GLU A 390 8.21 2.72 -3.99
N LYS A 391 7.02 2.15 -4.22
CA LYS A 391 5.74 2.67 -3.71
C LYS A 391 5.51 2.38 -2.22
N LEU A 392 5.95 1.21 -1.74
CA LEU A 392 5.63 0.70 -0.39
C LEU A 392 6.87 0.52 0.51
N GLY A 393 8.08 0.47 -0.06
CA GLY A 393 9.32 0.18 0.66
C GLY A 393 10.23 1.39 0.90
N ARG A 394 9.95 2.56 0.33
CA ARG A 394 10.74 3.77 0.60
C ARG A 394 10.37 4.41 1.94
N ASN A 395 10.98 3.92 3.02
CA ASN A 395 11.17 4.67 4.26
C ASN A 395 12.30 5.72 4.12
N LYS A 396 12.28 6.55 3.06
CA LYS A 396 12.99 7.83 3.06
C LYS A 396 11.95 8.92 3.30
N PRO A 397 11.75 9.38 4.54
CA PRO A 397 10.73 10.38 4.82
C PRO A 397 11.14 11.69 4.15
N ILE A 398 10.39 12.07 3.11
CA ILE A 398 10.38 13.45 2.63
C ILE A 398 9.88 14.30 3.79
N GLN A 399 10.60 15.37 4.13
CA GLN A 399 10.26 16.22 5.26
C GLN A 399 9.07 17.11 4.90
N TRP A 400 7.87 16.54 4.81
CA TRP A 400 6.65 17.28 4.48
C TRP A 400 6.35 18.41 5.47
N LEU A 401 5.48 19.34 5.05
CA LEU A 401 4.99 20.41 5.92
C LEU A 401 4.22 19.80 7.11
N LEU A 402 4.68 20.10 8.32
CA LEU A 402 3.99 19.75 9.55
C LEU A 402 3.07 20.89 10.01
N LYS A 403 1.97 20.56 10.69
CA LYS A 403 1.00 21.55 11.17
C LYS A 403 1.63 22.61 12.10
N ASN A 404 2.59 22.20 12.93
CA ASN A 404 3.33 23.09 13.83
C ASN A 404 4.32 24.04 13.13
N GLU A 405 4.66 23.78 11.86
CA GLU A 405 5.49 24.69 11.05
C GLU A 405 4.69 25.87 10.51
N ILE A 406 3.37 25.73 10.37
CA ILE A 406 2.48 26.84 10.06
C ILE A 406 2.30 27.65 11.34
N ASN A 407 3.23 28.56 11.59
CA ASN A 407 3.22 29.47 12.73
C ASN A 407 3.35 30.91 12.24
N GLU A 408 3.27 31.86 13.18
CA GLU A 408 3.31 33.28 12.88
C GLU A 408 4.54 33.69 12.05
N ALA A 409 5.73 33.14 12.36
CA ALA A 409 6.95 33.44 11.65
C ALA A 409 6.91 32.92 10.20
N PHE A 410 6.42 31.69 10.00
CA PHE A 410 6.28 31.09 8.67
C PHE A 410 5.30 31.88 7.79
N VAL A 411 4.12 32.20 8.34
CA VAL A 411 3.09 32.93 7.59
C VAL A 411 3.53 34.37 7.30
N LYS A 412 4.18 35.07 8.25
CA LYS A 412 4.81 36.38 8.02
C LYS A 412 5.83 36.32 6.87
N LYS A 413 6.70 35.30 6.86
CA LYS A 413 7.67 35.09 5.78
C LYS A 413 6.98 34.94 4.42
N CYS A 414 5.85 34.25 4.35
CA CYS A 414 5.11 34.04 3.10
C CYS A 414 4.32 35.28 2.65
N LEU A 415 3.73 36.04 3.58
CA LEU A 415 2.77 37.11 3.27
C LEU A 415 3.36 38.54 3.25
N ASN A 416 4.49 38.79 3.92
CA ASN A 416 4.99 40.16 4.12
C ASN A 416 5.31 40.90 2.81
N ASN A 417 5.68 40.20 1.73
CA ASN A 417 5.94 40.81 0.43
C ASN A 417 4.66 41.15 -0.36
N HIS A 418 3.51 40.61 0.03
CA HIS A 418 2.25 40.73 -0.69
C HIS A 418 1.23 41.64 0.02
N ILE A 419 1.39 41.89 1.32
CA ILE A 419 0.60 42.86 2.07
C ILE A 419 1.31 44.23 2.02
N LYS A 420 1.04 44.99 0.96
CA LYS A 420 1.63 46.33 0.76
C LYS A 420 1.42 47.25 1.98
N GLY A 421 2.51 47.63 2.65
CA GLY A 421 2.55 48.74 3.62
C GLY A 421 1.94 48.47 5.00
N LYS A 422 1.63 47.22 5.37
CA LYS A 422 1.04 46.90 6.68
C LYS A 422 1.78 45.71 7.32
N GLU A 423 2.48 45.95 8.43
CA GLU A 423 3.09 44.87 9.20
C GLU A 423 2.02 44.06 9.94
N ILE A 424 2.14 42.73 9.85
CA ILE A 424 1.28 41.79 10.58
C ILE A 424 1.63 41.86 12.07
N ASN A 425 0.63 42.13 12.90
CA ASN A 425 0.73 42.21 14.37
C ASN A 425 0.62 40.83 15.03
N HIS A 426 -0.41 40.05 14.68
CA HIS A 426 -0.63 38.67 15.17
C HIS A 426 -1.35 37.82 14.10
N ILE A 427 -1.31 36.49 14.26
CA ILE A 427 -1.94 35.52 13.36
C ILE A 427 -2.65 34.46 14.19
N ASP A 428 -3.94 34.26 13.94
CA ASP A 428 -4.76 33.23 14.57
C ASP A 428 -5.09 32.14 13.55
N ILE A 429 -4.68 30.90 13.82
CA ILE A 429 -5.02 29.74 12.98
C ILE A 429 -6.35 29.17 13.48
N LEU A 430 -7.35 29.14 12.60
CA LEU A 430 -8.73 28.83 12.96
C LEU A 430 -8.97 27.32 12.90
N ASP A 431 -8.38 26.58 13.85
CA ASP A 431 -8.38 25.11 13.91
C ASP A 431 -9.76 24.46 14.14
N ASN A 432 -10.74 25.22 14.63
CA ASN A 432 -12.08 24.72 15.00
C ASN A 432 -13.16 24.94 13.93
N ILE A 433 -12.81 25.49 12.76
CA ILE A 433 -13.76 25.68 11.66
C ILE A 433 -13.66 24.48 10.73
N SER A 434 -14.70 23.63 10.71
CA SER A 434 -14.82 22.57 9.71
C SER A 434 -15.13 23.22 8.36
N ILE A 435 -14.08 23.45 7.57
CA ILE A 435 -14.22 23.78 6.15
C ILE A 435 -14.22 22.46 5.38
N GLU A 436 -15.23 22.25 4.55
CA GLU A 436 -15.28 21.09 3.67
C GLU A 436 -14.17 21.20 2.63
N ASN A 437 -13.27 20.23 2.63
CA ASN A 437 -12.18 20.16 1.65
C ASN A 437 -12.75 19.79 0.27
N GLY A 438 -12.12 20.28 -0.80
CA GLY A 438 -12.45 19.89 -2.17
C GLY A 438 -12.36 18.38 -2.39
N MET A 439 -13.07 17.86 -3.41
CA MET A 439 -13.11 16.42 -3.72
C MET A 439 -11.72 15.82 -3.92
N ILE A 440 -10.83 16.53 -4.62
CA ILE A 440 -9.45 16.11 -4.88
C ILE A 440 -8.70 15.91 -3.56
N THR A 441 -8.79 16.88 -2.65
CA THR A 441 -8.16 16.82 -1.33
C THR A 441 -8.68 15.65 -0.49
N ASN A 442 -9.99 15.39 -0.51
CA ASN A 442 -10.56 14.26 0.24
C ASN A 442 -10.09 12.90 -0.29
N ILE A 443 -9.90 12.80 -1.61
CA ILE A 443 -9.39 11.59 -2.27
C ILE A 443 -7.90 11.38 -1.95
N THR A 444 -7.09 12.44 -1.89
CA THR A 444 -5.65 12.34 -1.61
C THR A 444 -5.32 12.05 -0.15
N GLN A 445 -6.13 12.51 0.81
CA GLN A 445 -5.94 12.21 2.24
C GLN A 445 -6.02 10.70 2.55
N ARG A 446 -6.62 9.89 1.66
CA ARG A 446 -6.66 8.43 1.81
C ARG A 446 -5.34 7.75 1.42
N VAL A 447 -4.46 8.42 0.69
CA VAL A 447 -3.22 7.85 0.14
C VAL A 447 -1.94 8.39 0.77
N ASN A 448 -2.00 9.55 1.42
CA ASN A 448 -0.85 10.16 2.10
C ASN A 448 -1.28 10.85 3.41
N LYS A 449 -0.39 10.84 4.41
CA LYS A 449 -0.46 11.60 5.67
C LYS A 449 0.05 13.05 5.58
N LYS A 450 0.49 13.50 4.41
CA LYS A 450 0.92 14.88 4.14
C LYS A 450 -0.20 15.88 4.46
N LEU A 451 0.17 16.98 5.12
CA LEU A 451 -0.77 18.06 5.46
C LEU A 451 -1.26 18.75 4.17
N THR A 452 -2.44 18.35 3.69
CA THR A 452 -3.09 18.87 2.48
C THR A 452 -4.52 19.31 2.81
N GLY A 453 -5.02 20.31 2.07
CA GLY A 453 -6.35 20.88 2.25
C GLY A 453 -6.35 22.33 2.73
N PHE A 454 -7.47 22.73 3.31
CA PHE A 454 -7.78 24.13 3.61
C PHE A 454 -7.44 24.49 5.06
N ILE A 455 -6.64 25.54 5.23
CA ILE A 455 -6.18 26.02 6.54
C ILE A 455 -6.56 27.50 6.66
N PRO A 456 -7.70 27.81 7.30
CA PRO A 456 -8.14 29.19 7.50
C PRO A 456 -7.31 29.86 8.59
N ILE A 457 -6.91 31.10 8.33
CA ILE A 457 -6.19 31.95 9.28
C ILE A 457 -6.85 33.33 9.33
N ASN A 458 -6.78 33.98 10.48
CA ASN A 458 -7.05 35.40 10.63
C ASN A 458 -5.72 36.13 10.89
N ILE A 459 -5.50 37.26 10.22
CA ILE A 459 -4.34 38.11 10.45
C ILE A 459 -4.80 39.46 11.00
N GLY A 460 -4.18 39.91 12.10
CA GLY A 460 -4.34 41.26 12.62
C GLY A 460 -3.22 42.16 12.11
N LEU A 461 -3.56 43.31 11.55
CA LEU A 461 -2.60 44.30 11.03
C LEU A 461 -2.34 45.38 12.10
N LYS A 462 -1.14 45.98 12.09
CA LYS A 462 -0.77 47.04 13.06
C LYS A 462 -1.69 48.27 13.05
N ASN A 463 -2.44 48.49 11.98
CA ASN A 463 -3.41 49.58 11.88
C ASN A 463 -4.79 49.24 12.46
N GLY A 464 -4.95 48.07 13.09
CA GLY A 464 -6.19 47.63 13.74
C GLY A 464 -7.15 46.87 12.82
N GLU A 465 -6.86 46.72 11.53
CA GLU A 465 -7.66 45.89 10.62
C GLU A 465 -7.38 44.40 10.82
N SER A 466 -8.38 43.55 10.61
CA SER A 466 -8.20 42.09 10.51
C SER A 466 -8.56 41.59 9.11
N LYS A 467 -7.90 40.53 8.66
CA LYS A 467 -8.21 39.87 7.38
C LYS A 467 -8.30 38.36 7.54
N ASN A 468 -9.30 37.76 6.90
CA ASN A 468 -9.46 36.32 6.83
C ASN A 468 -8.78 35.78 5.56
N ILE A 469 -7.82 34.89 5.73
CA ILE A 469 -7.03 34.28 4.64
C ILE A 469 -7.22 32.76 4.69
N LEU A 470 -7.31 32.14 3.53
CA LEU A 470 -7.32 30.71 3.34
C LEU A 470 -5.97 30.28 2.77
N ILE A 471 -5.27 29.40 3.49
CA ILE A 471 -4.12 28.69 2.93
C ILE A 471 -4.64 27.40 2.30
N LYS A 472 -4.50 27.26 0.98
CA LYS A 472 -4.72 25.99 0.28
C LYS A 472 -3.38 25.24 0.19
N SER A 473 -3.25 24.12 0.91
CA SER A 473 -2.12 23.20 0.80
C SER A 473 -2.42 22.13 -0.26
N LYS A 474 -1.68 22.13 -1.36
CA LYS A 474 -1.94 21.27 -2.52
C LYS A 474 -1.20 19.93 -2.44
N ALA A 475 -1.92 18.86 -2.74
CA ALA A 475 -1.34 17.56 -3.03
C ALA A 475 -0.74 17.57 -4.44
N LEU A 476 0.34 16.83 -4.68
CA LEU A 476 0.90 16.63 -6.01
C LEU A 476 -0.13 15.94 -6.90
N ASP A 477 -0.07 16.22 -8.20
CA ASP A 477 -0.90 15.56 -9.21
C ASP A 477 -0.78 14.04 -9.18
N ILE A 478 0.43 13.49 -8.98
CA ILE A 478 0.63 12.05 -8.83
C ILE A 478 -0.06 11.49 -7.58
N GLU A 479 -0.21 12.28 -6.52
CA GLU A 479 -0.96 11.90 -5.31
C GLU A 479 -2.47 11.91 -5.59
N VAL A 480 -2.94 12.90 -6.36
CA VAL A 480 -4.33 12.97 -6.87
C VAL A 480 -4.66 11.74 -7.70
N ILE A 481 -3.83 11.43 -8.70
CA ILE A 481 -3.99 10.26 -9.57
C ILE A 481 -3.96 8.95 -8.76
N LYS A 482 -3.08 8.84 -7.75
CA LYS A 482 -3.05 7.66 -6.87
C LYS A 482 -4.34 7.50 -6.07
N GLY A 483 -4.88 8.60 -5.54
CA GLY A 483 -6.16 8.58 -4.85
C GLY A 483 -7.32 8.16 -5.77
N LEU A 484 -7.36 8.72 -6.99
CA LEU A 484 -8.33 8.34 -8.02
C LEU A 484 -8.18 6.86 -8.42
N HIS A 485 -6.96 6.36 -8.55
CA HIS A 485 -6.67 4.96 -8.83
C HIS A 485 -7.19 4.03 -7.74
N LEU A 486 -6.95 4.33 -6.45
CA LEU A 486 -7.51 3.52 -5.35
C LEU A 486 -9.05 3.57 -5.29
N MET A 487 -9.62 4.74 -5.55
CA MET A 487 -11.07 4.91 -5.62
C MET A 487 -11.66 4.05 -6.73
N ALA A 488 -11.09 4.12 -7.94
CA ALA A 488 -11.50 3.33 -9.08
C ALA A 488 -11.28 1.82 -8.87
N ALA A 489 -10.22 1.40 -8.17
CA ALA A 489 -9.98 -0.01 -7.88
C ALA A 489 -11.11 -0.65 -7.02
N SER A 490 -11.85 0.18 -6.27
CA SER A 490 -13.02 -0.25 -5.50
C SER A 490 -14.27 -0.38 -6.35
N ILE A 491 -14.29 0.21 -7.55
CA ILE A 491 -15.38 0.15 -8.52
C ILE A 491 -15.09 -0.94 -9.55
N ASP A 492 -13.97 -0.81 -10.29
CA ASP A 492 -13.55 -1.74 -11.34
C ASP A 492 -12.01 -1.71 -11.51
N PRO A 493 -11.33 -2.88 -11.50
CA PRO A 493 -9.87 -2.94 -11.65
C PRO A 493 -9.32 -2.43 -12.99
N GLU A 494 -10.06 -2.62 -14.08
CA GLU A 494 -9.65 -2.16 -15.41
C GLU A 494 -9.77 -0.63 -15.52
N LEU A 495 -10.84 -0.03 -14.98
CA LEU A 495 -10.98 1.42 -14.86
C LEU A 495 -9.80 2.03 -14.08
N SER A 496 -9.43 1.38 -12.98
CA SER A 496 -8.28 1.78 -12.17
C SER A 496 -6.97 1.78 -12.95
N ASP A 497 -6.69 0.73 -13.70
CA ASP A 497 -5.48 0.62 -14.53
C ASP A 497 -5.51 1.65 -15.67
N LEU A 498 -6.65 1.84 -16.33
CA LEU A 498 -6.83 2.83 -17.40
C LEU A 498 -6.63 4.28 -16.92
N LEU A 499 -7.11 4.64 -15.73
CA LEU A 499 -6.87 5.96 -15.12
C LEU A 499 -5.37 6.22 -14.94
N TYR A 500 -4.64 5.23 -14.45
CA TYR A 500 -3.22 5.36 -14.20
C TYR A 500 -2.40 5.42 -15.49
N LEU A 501 -2.78 4.63 -16.50
CA LEU A 501 -2.13 4.62 -17.82
C LEU A 501 -2.29 5.97 -18.53
N ASN A 502 -3.49 6.57 -18.45
CA ASN A 502 -3.83 7.80 -19.14
C ASN A 502 -3.56 9.09 -18.34
N ARG A 503 -2.96 8.99 -17.14
CA ARG A 503 -2.80 10.08 -16.16
C ARG A 503 -2.25 11.42 -16.71
N GLU A 504 -1.35 11.37 -17.69
CA GLU A 504 -0.71 12.54 -18.30
C GLU A 504 -1.65 13.30 -19.25
N ASN A 505 -2.69 12.62 -19.75
CA ASN A 505 -3.70 13.19 -20.65
C ASN A 505 -4.92 13.74 -19.89
N LEU A 506 -4.99 13.56 -18.56
CA LEU A 506 -6.13 13.98 -17.75
C LEU A 506 -5.97 15.41 -17.23
N GLU A 507 -7.09 16.04 -16.89
CA GLU A 507 -7.13 17.39 -16.32
C GLU A 507 -6.39 17.53 -14.99
N TYR A 508 -6.13 16.42 -14.29
CA TYR A 508 -5.41 16.37 -13.01
C TYR A 508 -3.90 16.53 -13.14
N TRP A 509 -3.31 16.32 -14.32
CA TRP A 509 -1.88 16.45 -14.53
C TRP A 509 -1.42 17.88 -14.19
N ASN A 510 -0.34 18.02 -13.42
CA ASN A 510 0.16 19.28 -12.85
C ASN A 510 -0.85 20.11 -12.02
N SER A 511 -1.95 19.54 -11.52
CA SER A 511 -3.00 20.27 -10.78
C SER A 511 -2.47 21.11 -9.61
N HIS A 512 -1.42 20.63 -8.94
CA HIS A 512 -0.71 21.29 -7.86
C HIS A 512 0.06 22.56 -8.25
N GLN A 513 0.15 22.91 -9.54
CA GLN A 513 0.79 24.12 -10.05
C GLN A 513 -0.20 25.07 -10.72
N LYS A 514 -1.19 24.52 -11.44
CA LYS A 514 -2.16 25.26 -12.25
C LYS A 514 -2.84 26.40 -11.49
N GLU A 515 -3.52 26.10 -10.39
CA GLU A 515 -4.26 27.12 -9.63
C GLU A 515 -3.32 28.20 -9.07
N LEU A 516 -2.12 27.82 -8.59
CA LEU A 516 -1.17 28.76 -8.02
C LEU A 516 -0.66 29.77 -9.05
N ASN A 517 -0.35 29.30 -10.26
CA ASN A 517 0.19 30.16 -11.31
C ASN A 517 -0.91 31.02 -11.94
N LEU A 518 -2.08 30.44 -12.22
CA LEU A 518 -3.22 31.17 -12.78
C LEU A 518 -3.73 32.26 -11.85
N THR A 519 -3.94 31.95 -10.56
CA THR A 519 -4.50 32.91 -9.60
C THR A 519 -3.58 34.12 -9.43
N VAL A 520 -2.26 33.91 -9.41
CA VAL A 520 -1.27 35.00 -9.37
C VAL A 520 -1.38 35.86 -10.61
N PHE A 521 -1.36 35.26 -11.80
CA PHE A 521 -1.44 35.99 -13.06
C PHE A 521 -2.73 36.80 -13.20
N LEU A 522 -3.89 36.20 -12.91
CA LEU A 522 -5.19 36.87 -12.98
C LEU A 522 -5.25 38.06 -12.01
N SER A 523 -4.68 37.90 -10.81
CA SER A 523 -4.56 39.00 -9.85
C SER A 523 -3.66 40.14 -10.35
N GLU A 524 -2.55 39.83 -11.03
CA GLU A 524 -1.64 40.83 -11.62
C GLU A 524 -2.29 41.58 -12.80
N LYS A 525 -3.17 40.91 -13.54
CA LYS A 525 -4.00 41.53 -14.59
C LYS A 525 -5.19 42.33 -14.04
N GLY A 526 -5.39 42.32 -12.72
CA GLY A 526 -6.42 43.11 -12.06
C GLY A 526 -7.83 42.53 -12.17
N VAL A 527 -7.95 41.23 -12.45
CA VAL A 527 -9.25 40.53 -12.51
C VAL A 527 -9.91 40.58 -11.14
N LYS A 528 -11.11 41.15 -11.06
CA LYS A 528 -11.86 41.34 -9.80
C LYS A 528 -12.79 40.18 -9.46
N THR A 529 -12.96 39.25 -10.39
CA THR A 529 -13.90 38.13 -10.30
C THR A 529 -13.28 36.85 -9.74
N ILE A 530 -12.14 36.95 -9.06
CA ILE A 530 -11.46 35.86 -8.34
C ILE A 530 -11.26 36.23 -6.86
N PRO A 531 -10.95 35.28 -5.97
CA PRO A 531 -10.54 35.60 -4.61
C PRO A 531 -9.32 36.52 -4.59
N ILE A 532 -9.22 37.42 -3.61
CA ILE A 532 -8.03 38.24 -3.45
C ILE A 532 -6.82 37.33 -3.22
N ASN A 533 -5.83 37.42 -4.11
CA ASN A 533 -4.59 36.67 -4.00
C ASN A 533 -3.61 37.34 -3.03
N TYR A 534 -3.09 36.58 -2.08
CA TYR A 534 -2.07 37.01 -1.12
C TYR A 534 -0.70 36.37 -1.37
N GLY A 535 -0.55 35.60 -2.45
CA GLY A 535 0.72 35.03 -2.89
C GLY A 535 0.76 33.50 -2.80
N LYS A 536 1.93 32.95 -3.12
CA LYS A 536 2.19 31.50 -3.10
C LYS A 536 3.53 31.18 -2.43
N TYR A 537 3.64 29.98 -1.87
CA TYR A 537 4.89 29.44 -1.34
C TYR A 537 5.14 28.04 -1.93
N ILE A 538 6.32 27.85 -2.53
CA ILE A 538 6.73 26.59 -3.14
C ILE A 538 8.07 26.15 -2.54
N ASN A 539 8.16 24.89 -2.13
CA ASN A 539 9.40 24.21 -1.78
C ASN A 539 9.36 22.80 -2.38
N GLU A 540 10.00 22.64 -3.55
CA GLU A 540 9.96 21.39 -4.32
C GLU A 540 10.65 20.22 -3.59
N GLU A 541 11.78 20.48 -2.91
CA GLU A 541 12.52 19.46 -2.15
C GLU A 541 11.67 18.83 -1.04
N ARG A 542 10.77 19.61 -0.44
CA ARG A 542 9.85 19.19 0.61
C ARG A 542 8.43 18.90 0.09
N GLU A 543 8.22 19.00 -1.23
CA GLU A 543 6.94 18.87 -1.92
C GLU A 543 5.83 19.80 -1.38
N ILE A 544 6.18 21.02 -0.95
CA ILE A 544 5.24 21.97 -0.34
C ILE A 544 4.75 22.96 -1.40
N TYR A 545 3.44 23.01 -1.62
CA TYR A 545 2.78 23.94 -2.54
C TYR A 545 1.60 24.60 -1.82
N LEU A 546 1.74 25.88 -1.49
CA LEU A 546 0.74 26.65 -0.74
C LEU A 546 0.27 27.86 -1.54
N LEU A 547 -1.05 28.02 -1.67
CA LEU A 547 -1.70 29.23 -2.17
C LEU A 547 -2.34 29.98 -1.01
N PHE A 548 -2.09 31.28 -0.90
CA PHE A 548 -2.69 32.15 0.10
C PHE A 548 -3.70 33.05 -0.60
N GLN A 549 -4.98 32.92 -0.25
CA GLN A 549 -6.05 33.69 -0.87
C GLN A 549 -7.08 34.16 0.15
N GLU A 550 -8.01 35.00 -0.27
CA GLU A 550 -9.16 35.39 0.52
C GLU A 550 -9.96 34.18 0.99
N HIS A 551 -10.28 34.16 2.29
CA HIS A 551 -11.25 33.21 2.81
C HIS A 551 -12.66 33.73 2.54
N LEU A 552 -13.34 33.16 1.55
CA LEU A 552 -14.72 33.48 1.21
C LEU A 552 -15.65 33.10 2.37
N GLN A 553 -16.27 34.09 3.02
CA GLN A 553 -17.15 33.85 4.16
C GLN A 553 -18.62 33.81 3.73
N ASN A 554 -19.37 32.80 4.20
CA ASN A 554 -20.80 32.65 3.91
C ASN A 554 -21.63 33.91 4.22
N VAL A 555 -21.24 34.70 5.23
CA VAL A 555 -21.93 35.94 5.59
C VAL A 555 -21.79 37.06 4.55
N GLU A 556 -20.79 36.98 3.67
CA GLU A 556 -20.53 37.94 2.58
C GLU A 556 -21.10 37.47 1.24
N MET A 557 -21.45 36.18 1.15
CA MET A 557 -21.98 35.55 -0.06
C MET A 557 -23.51 35.62 -0.08
N TYR A 558 -24.03 35.87 -1.27
CA TYR A 558 -25.44 35.73 -1.61
C TYR A 558 -25.71 34.33 -2.19
N LEU A 559 -24.79 33.77 -2.99
CA LEU A 559 -24.77 32.36 -3.42
C LEU A 559 -23.35 31.80 -3.28
N MET A 560 -23.23 30.58 -2.75
CA MET A 560 -22.03 29.76 -2.66
C MET A 560 -22.50 28.31 -2.43
N ASP A 561 -21.79 27.31 -2.96
CA ASP A 561 -22.14 25.88 -2.84
C ASP A 561 -23.61 25.59 -3.21
N SER A 562 -24.01 26.09 -4.38
CA SER A 562 -25.42 26.14 -4.81
C SER A 562 -25.74 25.21 -5.98
N GLU A 563 -24.91 24.20 -6.20
CA GLU A 563 -25.02 23.26 -7.32
C GLU A 563 -26.28 22.40 -7.26
N ASN A 564 -26.92 22.29 -6.10
CA ASN A 564 -28.20 21.58 -5.96
C ASN A 564 -29.43 22.51 -6.02
N LEU A 565 -29.22 23.82 -6.27
CA LEU A 565 -30.25 24.85 -6.17
C LEU A 565 -30.39 25.67 -7.47
N PRO A 566 -30.70 25.05 -8.62
CA PRO A 566 -30.77 25.74 -9.92
C PRO A 566 -31.77 26.91 -9.92
N LEU A 567 -32.87 26.81 -9.17
CA LEU A 567 -33.90 27.85 -9.08
C LEU A 567 -33.39 29.18 -8.49
N LEU A 568 -32.25 29.19 -7.79
CA LEU A 568 -31.66 30.41 -7.25
C LEU A 568 -30.90 31.24 -8.31
N TRP A 569 -30.58 30.63 -9.46
CA TRP A 569 -29.84 31.23 -10.55
C TRP A 569 -30.78 31.93 -11.54
N THR A 570 -31.17 33.17 -11.21
CA THR A 570 -32.00 34.02 -12.07
C THR A 570 -31.24 34.52 -13.30
N ASN A 571 -31.94 34.97 -14.34
CA ASN A 571 -31.34 35.46 -15.59
C ASN A 571 -30.19 36.46 -15.36
N SER A 572 -30.43 37.50 -14.56
CA SER A 572 -29.42 38.53 -14.26
C SER A 572 -28.18 37.97 -13.56
N LYS A 573 -28.32 36.90 -12.76
CA LYS A 573 -27.18 36.26 -12.09
C LYS A 573 -26.38 35.41 -13.08
N ILE A 574 -27.06 34.67 -13.95
CA ILE A 574 -26.42 33.87 -15.01
C ILE A 574 -25.65 34.78 -15.96
N GLU A 575 -26.24 35.90 -16.40
CA GLU A 575 -25.58 36.90 -17.26
C GLU A 575 -24.27 37.40 -16.63
N LYS A 576 -24.29 37.79 -15.36
CA LYS A 576 -23.08 38.23 -14.64
C LYS A 576 -21.99 37.16 -14.58
N VAL A 577 -22.37 35.90 -14.41
CA VAL A 577 -21.41 34.79 -14.40
C VAL A 577 -20.80 34.59 -15.79
N ILE A 578 -21.63 34.64 -16.84
CA ILE A 578 -21.17 34.57 -18.23
C ILE A 578 -20.21 35.74 -18.53
N GLU A 579 -20.56 36.97 -18.16
CA GLU A 579 -19.68 38.14 -18.31
C GLU A 579 -18.33 37.93 -17.60
N ALA A 580 -18.36 37.48 -16.34
CA ALA A 580 -17.18 37.29 -15.51
C ALA A 580 -16.20 36.26 -16.07
N ILE A 581 -16.70 35.11 -16.54
CA ILE A 581 -15.84 34.07 -17.13
C ILE A 581 -15.35 34.45 -18.53
N SER A 582 -16.20 35.15 -19.31
CA SER A 582 -15.82 35.64 -20.65
C SER A 582 -14.68 36.65 -20.57
N GLU A 583 -14.70 37.56 -19.58
CA GLU A 583 -13.58 38.48 -19.32
C GLU A 583 -12.28 37.71 -19.18
N ILE A 584 -12.27 36.64 -18.38
CA ILE A 584 -11.08 35.80 -18.18
C ILE A 584 -10.68 35.09 -19.47
N HIS A 585 -11.62 34.51 -20.23
CA HIS A 585 -11.32 33.86 -21.50
C HIS A 585 -10.68 34.81 -22.51
N THR A 586 -11.15 36.05 -22.59
CA THR A 586 -10.58 37.04 -23.52
C THR A 586 -9.13 37.42 -23.15
N LEU A 587 -8.73 37.35 -21.88
CA LEU A 587 -7.33 37.59 -21.46
C LEU A 587 -6.36 36.56 -22.04
N PHE A 588 -6.81 35.33 -22.25
CA PHE A 588 -6.00 34.23 -22.78
C PHE A 588 -6.22 33.98 -24.27
N SER A 589 -6.91 34.88 -24.98
CA SER A 589 -7.17 34.78 -26.43
C SER A 589 -5.90 34.70 -27.28
N PHE A 590 -4.78 35.21 -26.77
CA PHE A 590 -3.50 35.24 -27.47
C PHE A 590 -2.63 34.02 -27.14
N LYS A 591 -2.09 33.38 -28.19
CA LYS A 591 -1.21 32.21 -28.07
C LYS A 591 0.00 32.47 -27.15
N GLU A 592 0.60 33.66 -27.22
CA GLU A 592 1.73 34.06 -26.36
C GLU A 592 1.38 33.98 -24.87
N VAL A 593 0.16 34.38 -24.48
CA VAL A 593 -0.27 34.32 -23.08
C VAL A 593 -0.51 32.87 -22.65
N GLN A 594 -1.05 32.04 -23.55
CA GLN A 594 -1.28 30.62 -23.28
C GLN A 594 0.03 29.83 -23.16
N ASP A 595 1.05 30.18 -23.94
CA ASP A 595 2.35 29.51 -23.91
C ASP A 595 3.13 29.79 -22.62
N ASN A 596 2.76 30.84 -21.86
CA ASN A 596 3.30 31.13 -20.52
C ASN A 596 2.81 30.16 -19.42
N PHE A 597 1.91 29.23 -19.73
CA PHE A 597 1.41 28.21 -18.81
C PHE A 597 1.69 26.80 -19.37
N PRO A 598 2.95 26.34 -19.40
CA PRO A 598 3.31 25.02 -19.91
C PRO A 598 2.67 23.86 -19.12
N GLU A 599 2.35 24.08 -17.85
CA GLU A 599 1.65 23.13 -16.98
C GLU A 599 0.18 22.93 -17.36
N ILE A 600 -0.41 23.82 -18.17
CA ILE A 600 -1.78 23.74 -18.67
C ILE A 600 -1.78 23.22 -20.10
N SER A 601 -2.12 21.95 -20.26
CA SER A 601 -2.11 21.27 -21.55
C SER A 601 -3.42 21.43 -22.32
N LEU A 602 -3.35 21.20 -23.63
CA LEU A 602 -4.51 21.07 -24.50
C LEU A 602 -5.26 19.77 -24.15
N PHE A 603 -6.57 19.88 -23.92
CA PHE A 603 -7.38 18.74 -23.50
C PHE A 603 -7.96 18.01 -24.71
N HIS A 604 -7.57 16.74 -24.87
CA HIS A 604 -7.99 15.88 -25.97
C HIS A 604 -8.53 14.56 -25.43
N PRO A 605 -9.84 14.48 -25.15
CA PRO A 605 -10.44 13.30 -24.55
C PRO A 605 -10.17 11.99 -25.31
N TRP A 606 -10.08 12.05 -26.64
CA TRP A 606 -9.84 10.88 -27.49
C TRP A 606 -8.45 10.25 -27.32
N LYS A 607 -7.47 10.96 -26.75
CA LYS A 607 -6.19 10.33 -26.35
C LYS A 607 -6.35 9.31 -25.22
N SER A 608 -7.43 9.44 -24.45
CA SER A 608 -7.81 8.55 -23.35
C SER A 608 -9.10 7.78 -23.68
N MET A 609 -9.35 7.51 -24.96
CA MET A 609 -10.56 6.85 -25.45
C MET A 609 -10.95 5.59 -24.65
N PRO A 610 -10.05 4.62 -24.38
CA PRO A 610 -10.43 3.41 -23.64
C PRO A 610 -10.89 3.70 -22.21
N LEU A 611 -10.33 4.73 -21.57
CA LEU A 611 -10.73 5.14 -20.22
C LEU A 611 -12.18 5.63 -20.20
N TYR A 612 -12.53 6.54 -21.11
CA TYR A 612 -13.90 7.09 -21.15
C TYR A 612 -14.91 6.05 -21.63
N GLN A 613 -14.54 5.15 -22.56
CA GLN A 613 -15.38 4.00 -22.93
C GLN A 613 -15.69 3.12 -21.71
N LYS A 614 -14.68 2.83 -20.88
CA LYS A 614 -14.88 2.06 -19.66
C LYS A 614 -15.77 2.79 -18.65
N MET A 615 -15.57 4.09 -18.44
CA MET A 615 -16.46 4.89 -17.59
C MET A 615 -17.90 4.85 -18.06
N ILE A 616 -18.15 5.08 -19.35
CA ILE A 616 -19.50 5.02 -19.94
C ILE A 616 -20.09 3.62 -19.79
N SER A 617 -19.30 2.56 -19.98
CA SER A 617 -19.79 1.18 -19.79
C SER A 617 -20.29 0.92 -18.37
N ILE A 618 -19.60 1.45 -17.35
CA ILE A 618 -19.99 1.34 -15.95
C ILE A 618 -21.26 2.16 -15.69
N VAL A 619 -21.32 3.40 -16.21
CA VAL A 619 -22.53 4.23 -16.10
C VAL A 619 -23.75 3.53 -16.70
N ASN A 620 -23.60 2.86 -17.85
CA ASN A 620 -24.68 2.11 -18.50
C ASN A 620 -25.07 0.84 -17.73
N GLN A 621 -24.13 0.19 -17.04
CA GLN A 621 -24.42 -1.01 -16.25
C GLN A 621 -25.17 -0.69 -14.95
N GLU A 622 -24.81 0.42 -14.30
CA GLU A 622 -25.41 0.82 -13.02
C GLU A 622 -26.78 1.50 -13.17
N ASN A 623 -27.15 1.93 -14.37
CA ASN A 623 -28.42 2.60 -14.64
C ASN A 623 -29.23 1.83 -15.69
N ASP A 624 -30.37 1.27 -15.29
CA ASP A 624 -31.35 0.57 -16.17
C ASP A 624 -31.99 1.46 -17.25
N GLN A 625 -31.50 2.68 -17.43
CA GLN A 625 -32.10 3.70 -18.28
C GLN A 625 -31.35 3.82 -19.60
N THR A 626 -32.10 3.80 -20.70
CA THR A 626 -31.61 4.05 -22.08
C THR A 626 -30.97 5.43 -22.29
N ILE A 627 -30.97 6.27 -21.25
CA ILE A 627 -30.55 7.67 -21.25
C ILE A 627 -29.06 7.83 -21.60
N PHE A 628 -28.23 6.82 -21.39
CA PHE A 628 -26.77 6.94 -21.51
C PHE A 628 -26.17 6.26 -22.77
N PHE A 629 -26.98 5.59 -23.61
CA PHE A 629 -26.47 4.89 -24.81
C PHE A 629 -25.80 5.82 -25.83
N ASP A 630 -26.26 7.07 -25.95
CA ASP A 630 -25.72 8.04 -26.90
C ASP A 630 -24.29 8.49 -26.55
N LEU A 631 -23.82 8.27 -25.32
CA LEU A 631 -22.50 8.73 -24.87
C LEU A 631 -21.36 8.05 -25.65
N PHE A 632 -21.50 6.78 -26.02
CA PHE A 632 -20.52 6.10 -26.87
C PHE A 632 -20.41 6.78 -28.24
N LYS A 633 -21.56 7.07 -28.86
CA LYS A 633 -21.61 7.78 -30.13
C LYS A 633 -20.98 9.18 -30.03
N TYR A 634 -21.27 9.91 -28.95
CA TYR A 634 -20.67 11.23 -28.75
C TYR A 634 -19.16 11.16 -28.64
N LEU A 635 -18.64 10.18 -27.90
CA LEU A 635 -17.23 9.95 -27.71
C LEU A 635 -16.52 9.61 -29.03
N ASP A 636 -17.09 8.73 -29.86
CA ASP A 636 -16.54 8.33 -31.16
C ASP A 636 -16.48 9.50 -32.17
N GLU A 637 -17.42 10.45 -32.09
CA GLU A 637 -17.48 11.62 -32.98
C GLU A 637 -16.59 12.80 -32.53
N LEU A 638 -16.07 12.81 -31.30
CA LEU A 638 -15.42 13.99 -30.70
C LEU A 638 -14.23 14.53 -31.51
N GLU A 639 -13.31 13.64 -31.92
CA GLU A 639 -12.10 14.05 -32.64
C GLU A 639 -12.45 14.67 -34.00
N GLN A 640 -13.39 14.07 -34.72
CA GLN A 640 -13.86 14.58 -36.00
C GLN A 640 -14.52 15.95 -35.85
N LEU A 641 -15.38 16.12 -34.83
CA LEU A 641 -16.03 17.40 -34.55
C LEU A 641 -14.99 18.46 -34.20
N TYR A 642 -14.04 18.16 -33.31
CA TYR A 642 -12.98 19.09 -32.92
C TYR A 642 -12.15 19.56 -34.11
N ASN A 643 -11.73 18.64 -34.98
CA ASN A 643 -10.93 18.98 -36.16
C ASN A 643 -11.67 19.88 -37.17
N GLY A 644 -13.01 19.87 -37.14
CA GLY A 644 -13.85 20.77 -37.93
C GLY A 644 -14.10 22.14 -37.31
N LEU A 645 -13.68 22.37 -36.04
CA LEU A 645 -13.89 23.64 -35.35
C LEU A 645 -12.75 24.62 -35.63
N GLU A 646 -13.04 25.68 -36.36
CA GLU A 646 -12.18 26.86 -36.49
C GLU A 646 -12.53 27.89 -35.39
N LEU A 647 -12.32 27.51 -34.12
CA LEU A 647 -12.63 28.34 -32.97
C LEU A 647 -11.38 28.68 -32.14
N PRO A 648 -11.35 29.85 -31.50
CA PRO A 648 -10.22 30.25 -30.68
C PRO A 648 -10.14 29.42 -29.41
N LEU A 649 -8.92 29.03 -29.05
CA LEU A 649 -8.61 28.38 -27.79
C LEU A 649 -8.32 29.43 -26.72
N THR A 650 -8.67 29.10 -25.49
CA THR A 650 -8.37 29.87 -24.28
C THR A 650 -8.00 28.89 -23.16
N ILE A 651 -7.51 29.41 -22.03
CA ILE A 651 -7.52 28.65 -20.78
C ILE A 651 -8.95 28.69 -20.22
N ILE A 652 -9.52 27.51 -19.98
CA ILE A 652 -10.84 27.31 -19.37
C ILE A 652 -10.68 26.76 -17.95
N HIS A 653 -11.71 26.91 -17.13
CA HIS A 653 -11.74 26.38 -15.77
C HIS A 653 -11.91 24.86 -15.76
N ASN A 654 -12.74 24.31 -16.66
CA ASN A 654 -12.99 22.86 -16.84
C ASN A 654 -13.57 22.13 -15.61
N ASP A 655 -14.05 22.92 -14.65
CA ASP A 655 -14.87 22.51 -13.51
C ASP A 655 -15.80 23.69 -13.15
N PHE A 656 -16.31 24.37 -14.17
CA PHE A 656 -17.02 25.64 -14.02
C PHE A 656 -18.49 25.41 -13.67
N ASN A 657 -18.75 25.20 -12.39
CA ASN A 657 -20.08 24.93 -11.87
C ASN A 657 -20.35 25.73 -10.58
N PRO A 658 -21.60 25.79 -10.08
CA PRO A 658 -21.98 26.56 -8.89
C PRO A 658 -21.31 26.18 -7.55
N ARG A 659 -20.42 25.17 -7.52
CA ARG A 659 -19.52 24.89 -6.38
C ARG A 659 -18.25 25.72 -6.39
N ASN A 660 -17.85 26.15 -7.58
CA ASN A 660 -16.63 26.90 -7.87
C ASN A 660 -16.92 28.35 -8.28
N VAL A 661 -18.20 28.75 -8.20
CA VAL A 661 -18.70 30.09 -8.51
C VAL A 661 -19.58 30.59 -7.38
N ALA A 662 -19.17 31.69 -6.76
CA ALA A 662 -19.93 32.40 -5.75
C ALA A 662 -20.42 33.77 -6.27
N LEU A 663 -21.53 34.25 -5.70
CA LEU A 663 -22.03 35.60 -5.92
C LEU A 663 -21.99 36.35 -4.60
N ARG A 664 -21.23 37.44 -4.52
CA ARG A 664 -21.13 38.29 -3.33
C ARG A 664 -22.40 39.11 -3.13
N LYS A 665 -22.67 39.54 -1.90
CA LYS A 665 -23.81 40.44 -1.58
C LYS A 665 -23.73 41.81 -2.29
N ASN A 666 -22.53 42.26 -2.66
CA ASN A 666 -22.33 43.46 -3.49
C ASN A 666 -22.60 43.21 -4.99
N GLY A 667 -22.96 41.99 -5.38
CA GLY A 667 -23.33 41.62 -6.73
C GLY A 667 -22.17 41.23 -7.65
N LEU A 668 -20.93 41.17 -7.14
CA LEU A 668 -19.75 40.69 -7.87
C LEU A 668 -19.66 39.17 -7.85
N VAL A 669 -19.32 38.58 -9.00
CA VAL A 669 -19.04 37.14 -9.14
C VAL A 669 -17.64 36.85 -8.62
N CYS A 670 -17.44 35.67 -8.04
CA CYS A 670 -16.15 35.17 -7.59
C CYS A 670 -15.96 33.71 -8.05
N ILE A 671 -14.97 33.49 -8.91
CA ILE A 671 -14.63 32.21 -9.54
C ILE A 671 -13.34 31.70 -8.89
N TYR A 672 -13.36 30.48 -8.35
CA TYR A 672 -12.27 29.92 -7.59
C TYR A 672 -12.09 28.42 -7.87
N ASP A 673 -10.94 27.86 -7.49
CA ASP A 673 -10.58 26.44 -7.69
C ASP A 673 -10.18 26.06 -9.14
N TRP A 674 -9.21 26.80 -9.68
CA TRP A 674 -8.65 26.59 -11.03
C TRP A 674 -7.73 25.36 -11.17
N GLU A 675 -7.85 24.37 -10.30
CA GLU A 675 -6.92 23.22 -10.24
C GLU A 675 -7.06 22.25 -11.42
N LEU A 676 -8.21 22.29 -12.11
CA LEU A 676 -8.50 21.46 -13.28
C LEU A 676 -8.41 22.20 -14.63
N ALA A 677 -7.84 23.41 -14.62
CA ALA A 677 -7.73 24.22 -15.82
C ALA A 677 -6.99 23.51 -16.96
N VAL A 678 -7.49 23.71 -18.18
CA VAL A 678 -6.93 23.17 -19.44
C VAL A 678 -7.07 24.20 -20.55
N LYS A 679 -6.34 24.02 -21.65
CA LYS A 679 -6.57 24.79 -22.90
C LYS A 679 -7.71 24.12 -23.66
N ASN A 680 -8.74 24.88 -24.01
CA ASN A 680 -9.89 24.43 -24.80
C ASN A 680 -10.69 25.65 -25.34
N ILE A 681 -11.80 25.43 -26.05
CA ILE A 681 -12.71 26.50 -26.48
C ILE A 681 -13.53 27.05 -25.28
N PRO A 682 -13.85 28.37 -25.26
CA PRO A 682 -14.52 29.02 -24.12
C PRO A 682 -15.91 28.46 -23.80
N HIS A 683 -16.57 27.89 -24.81
CA HIS A 683 -17.88 27.25 -24.74
C HIS A 683 -17.99 26.22 -23.62
N ARG A 684 -16.88 25.52 -23.32
CA ARG A 684 -16.83 24.40 -22.39
C ARG A 684 -17.21 24.77 -20.96
N ASP A 685 -16.80 25.94 -20.47
CA ASP A 685 -17.19 26.44 -19.16
C ASP A 685 -18.68 26.83 -19.15
N ILE A 686 -19.14 27.55 -20.18
CA ILE A 686 -20.53 28.03 -20.28
C ILE A 686 -21.53 26.87 -20.23
N ILE A 687 -21.30 25.80 -20.99
CA ILE A 687 -22.24 24.68 -21.03
C ILE A 687 -22.28 23.90 -19.72
N GLU A 688 -21.14 23.82 -19.01
CA GLU A 688 -21.07 23.12 -17.73
C GLU A 688 -21.88 23.91 -16.69
N PHE A 689 -21.63 25.21 -16.60
CA PHE A 689 -22.36 26.07 -15.68
C PHE A 689 -23.87 26.04 -15.93
N LEU A 690 -24.30 26.09 -17.19
CA LEU A 690 -25.72 26.02 -17.55
C LEU A 690 -26.33 24.65 -17.25
N CYS A 691 -25.61 23.54 -17.48
CA CYS A 691 -26.08 22.20 -17.11
C CYS A 691 -26.41 22.09 -15.61
N PHE A 692 -25.62 22.77 -14.77
CA PHE A 692 -25.86 22.84 -13.34
C PHE A 692 -26.94 23.84 -12.95
N SER A 693 -26.96 25.02 -13.56
CA SER A 693 -27.73 26.18 -13.08
C SER A 693 -29.15 26.25 -13.62
N LEU A 694 -29.45 25.57 -14.74
CA LEU A 694 -30.81 25.53 -15.29
C LEU A 694 -31.64 24.39 -14.67
N PRO A 695 -32.95 24.60 -14.44
CA PRO A 695 -33.85 23.52 -14.03
C PRO A 695 -34.11 22.55 -15.20
N LEU A 696 -34.57 21.32 -14.91
CA LEU A 696 -34.79 20.27 -15.94
C LEU A 696 -35.74 20.72 -17.06
N ASP A 697 -36.73 21.54 -16.72
CA ASP A 697 -37.78 22.07 -17.56
C ASP A 697 -37.48 23.50 -18.07
N PHE A 698 -36.20 23.89 -18.17
CA PHE A 698 -35.81 25.21 -18.70
C PHE A 698 -36.47 25.56 -20.05
N GLU A 699 -36.80 26.82 -20.28
CA GLU A 699 -37.34 27.29 -21.56
C GLU A 699 -36.23 27.34 -22.63
N GLU A 700 -36.49 26.79 -23.82
CA GLU A 700 -35.50 26.72 -24.91
C GLU A 700 -35.02 28.10 -25.36
N GLU A 701 -35.95 29.07 -25.43
CA GLU A 701 -35.64 30.46 -25.77
C GLU A 701 -34.65 31.09 -24.79
N LYS A 702 -34.79 30.81 -23.49
CA LYS A 702 -33.86 31.29 -22.46
C LYS A 702 -32.48 30.67 -22.60
N PHE A 703 -32.41 29.37 -22.89
CA PHE A 703 -31.14 28.70 -23.13
C PHE A 703 -30.41 29.32 -24.33
N ILE A 704 -31.10 29.48 -25.47
CA ILE A 704 -30.54 30.12 -26.67
C ILE A 704 -30.15 31.58 -26.40
N TYR A 705 -30.93 32.30 -25.62
CA TYR A 705 -30.61 33.66 -25.20
C TYR A 705 -29.24 33.72 -24.48
N TYR A 706 -28.96 32.83 -23.53
CA TYR A 706 -27.66 32.82 -22.84
C TYR A 706 -26.49 32.53 -23.78
N LEU A 707 -26.68 31.61 -24.73
CA LEU A 707 -25.65 31.29 -25.72
C LEU A 707 -25.39 32.46 -26.67
N ARG A 708 -26.43 33.18 -27.09
CA ARG A 708 -26.36 34.40 -27.89
C ARG A 708 -25.72 35.55 -27.12
N PHE A 709 -26.01 35.65 -25.82
CA PHE A 709 -25.41 36.63 -24.92
C PHE A 709 -23.91 36.41 -24.79
N HIS A 710 -23.47 35.18 -24.52
CA HIS A 710 -22.04 34.82 -24.53
C HIS A 710 -21.39 35.10 -25.89
N TYR A 711 -22.03 34.71 -27.00
CA TYR A 711 -21.52 35.02 -28.35
C TYR A 711 -21.35 36.53 -28.57
N LYS A 712 -22.33 37.34 -28.17
CA LYS A 712 -22.25 38.81 -28.31
C LYS A 712 -21.02 39.38 -27.59
N ILE A 713 -20.68 38.86 -26.41
CA ILE A 713 -19.48 39.27 -25.66
C ILE A 713 -18.22 38.85 -26.41
N MET A 714 -18.13 37.57 -26.79
CA MET A 714 -16.93 37.02 -27.43
C MET A 714 -16.70 37.53 -28.85
N ASN A 715 -17.76 37.90 -29.57
CA ASN A 715 -17.70 38.47 -30.91
C ASN A 715 -17.07 39.87 -30.95
N ILE A 716 -16.92 40.54 -29.80
CA ILE A 716 -16.11 41.76 -29.70
C ILE A 716 -14.63 41.42 -29.93
N THR A 717 -14.17 40.27 -29.42
CA THR A 717 -12.79 39.79 -29.57
C THR A 717 -12.59 39.02 -30.87
N TYR A 718 -13.62 38.32 -31.36
CA TYR A 718 -13.58 37.46 -32.56
C TYR A 718 -14.68 37.82 -33.56
N PRO A 719 -14.67 39.03 -34.14
CA PRO A 719 -15.75 39.54 -34.99
C PRO A 719 -15.94 38.77 -36.31
N GLU A 720 -14.93 38.00 -36.74
CA GLU A 720 -14.93 37.21 -37.98
C GLU A 720 -15.71 35.89 -37.88
N ILE A 721 -16.06 35.44 -36.68
CA ILE A 721 -16.71 34.15 -36.47
C ILE A 721 -18.23 34.34 -36.49
N SER A 722 -18.89 33.76 -37.49
CA SER A 722 -20.36 33.79 -37.56
C SER A 722 -21.00 33.02 -36.40
N TRP A 723 -22.23 33.39 -36.07
CA TRP A 723 -23.02 32.67 -35.07
C TRP A 723 -23.11 31.17 -35.38
N ASP A 724 -23.30 30.78 -36.64
CA ASP A 724 -23.47 29.37 -37.01
C ASP A 724 -22.19 28.57 -36.75
N LYS A 725 -21.01 29.14 -37.03
CA LYS A 725 -19.72 28.53 -36.66
C LYS A 725 -19.54 28.48 -35.15
N TRP A 726 -19.87 29.57 -34.44
CA TRP A 726 -19.78 29.62 -32.98
C TRP A 726 -20.69 28.58 -32.30
N LYS A 727 -21.92 28.42 -32.79
CA LYS A 727 -22.91 27.47 -32.29
C LYS A 727 -22.38 26.03 -32.29
N GLN A 728 -21.57 25.64 -33.28
CA GLN A 728 -20.94 24.31 -33.34
C GLN A 728 -20.04 24.04 -32.12
N GLY A 729 -19.39 25.07 -31.59
CA GLY A 729 -18.59 24.98 -30.37
C GLY A 729 -19.40 24.52 -29.16
N TYR A 730 -20.64 25.00 -28.98
CA TYR A 730 -21.50 24.54 -27.88
C TYR A 730 -21.90 23.06 -28.04
N VAL A 731 -22.19 22.63 -29.27
CA VAL A 731 -22.55 21.23 -29.54
C VAL A 731 -21.38 20.30 -29.21
N TYR A 732 -20.17 20.66 -29.64
CA TYR A 732 -18.95 19.93 -29.28
C TYR A 732 -18.73 19.91 -27.76
N SER A 733 -18.74 21.07 -27.10
CA SER A 733 -18.47 21.17 -25.68
C SER A 733 -19.49 20.41 -24.82
N LEU A 734 -20.77 20.37 -25.21
CA LEU A 734 -21.77 19.55 -24.52
C LEU A 734 -21.45 18.05 -24.62
N LYS A 735 -21.14 17.57 -25.83
CA LYS A 735 -20.72 16.17 -26.03
C LYS A 735 -19.48 15.83 -25.22
N GLU A 736 -18.47 16.70 -25.27
CA GLU A 736 -17.22 16.57 -24.52
C GLU A 736 -17.47 16.50 -23.01
N PHE A 737 -18.26 17.43 -22.46
CA PHE A 737 -18.60 17.46 -21.03
C PHE A 737 -19.32 16.19 -20.58
N LEU A 738 -20.28 15.71 -21.37
CA LEU A 738 -21.08 14.53 -21.04
C LEU A 738 -20.22 13.26 -20.95
N VAL A 739 -19.30 13.05 -21.89
CA VAL A 739 -18.46 11.83 -21.94
C VAL A 739 -17.24 11.90 -21.02
N THR A 740 -16.87 13.09 -20.54
CA THR A 740 -15.74 13.29 -19.62
C THR A 740 -16.21 13.55 -18.19
N ARG A 741 -16.42 14.82 -17.81
CA ARG A 741 -16.73 15.23 -16.43
C ARG A 741 -18.07 14.66 -15.92
N ALA A 742 -19.12 14.69 -16.74
CA ALA A 742 -20.42 14.18 -16.31
C ALA A 742 -20.39 12.66 -16.08
N ALA A 743 -19.75 11.91 -16.98
CA ALA A 743 -19.50 10.48 -16.80
C ALA A 743 -18.67 10.21 -15.54
N PHE A 744 -17.61 11.00 -15.29
CA PHE A 744 -16.80 10.89 -14.07
C PHE A 744 -17.62 11.11 -12.79
N TYR A 745 -18.51 12.11 -12.76
CA TYR A 745 -19.41 12.33 -11.62
C TYR A 745 -20.33 11.13 -11.40
N LYS A 746 -20.94 10.57 -12.45
CA LYS A 746 -21.81 9.38 -12.34
C LYS A 746 -21.06 8.15 -11.86
N VAL A 747 -19.86 7.88 -12.35
CA VAL A 747 -19.02 6.79 -11.83
C VAL A 747 -18.70 7.03 -10.34
N SER A 748 -18.46 8.28 -9.95
CA SER A 748 -18.19 8.62 -8.55
C SER A 748 -19.40 8.43 -7.63
N GLU A 749 -20.63 8.45 -8.14
CA GLU A 749 -21.86 8.22 -7.36
C GLU A 749 -21.93 6.83 -6.73
N ILE A 750 -21.26 5.85 -7.33
CA ILE A 750 -21.14 4.47 -6.80
C ILE A 750 -20.55 4.50 -5.38
N LEU A 751 -19.67 5.47 -5.10
CA LEU A 751 -18.98 5.58 -3.82
C LEU A 751 -19.45 6.76 -2.96
N MET A 752 -19.99 7.82 -3.58
CA MET A 752 -20.44 9.01 -2.88
C MET A 752 -21.65 9.64 -3.58
N LYS A 753 -22.78 9.69 -2.89
CA LYS A 753 -24.03 10.22 -3.45
C LYS A 753 -23.93 11.69 -3.86
N LEU A 754 -23.95 11.96 -5.16
CA LEU A 754 -24.10 13.30 -5.74
C LEU A 754 -25.58 13.53 -6.06
N LYS A 755 -26.15 14.64 -5.59
CA LYS A 755 -27.59 14.94 -5.80
C LYS A 755 -27.90 15.53 -7.17
N PHE A 756 -26.88 15.87 -7.95
CA PHE A 756 -27.00 16.60 -9.22
C PHE A 756 -26.65 15.76 -10.46
N GLY A 757 -26.05 14.57 -10.35
CA GLY A 757 -25.46 13.86 -11.49
C GLY A 757 -26.45 13.52 -12.60
N ASP A 758 -27.65 13.03 -12.26
CA ASP A 758 -28.70 12.79 -13.26
C ASP A 758 -29.17 14.08 -13.91
N ARG A 759 -29.35 15.14 -13.12
CA ARG A 759 -29.87 16.42 -13.58
C ARG A 759 -28.98 17.04 -14.65
N ILE A 760 -27.68 17.07 -14.40
CA ILE A 760 -26.72 17.71 -15.32
C ILE A 760 -26.62 16.96 -16.65
N ILE A 761 -26.75 15.63 -16.64
CA ILE A 761 -26.72 14.83 -17.87
C ILE A 761 -28.01 15.02 -18.66
N LEU A 762 -29.18 14.97 -18.00
CA LEU A 762 -30.48 15.21 -18.64
C LEU A 762 -30.54 16.62 -19.26
N ASN A 763 -30.07 17.63 -18.54
CA ASN A 763 -29.94 18.99 -19.06
C ASN A 763 -29.03 19.04 -20.28
N GLY A 764 -27.84 18.43 -20.20
CA GLY A 764 -26.88 18.40 -21.31
C GLY A 764 -27.46 17.74 -22.57
N LYS A 765 -28.19 16.62 -22.43
CA LYS A 765 -28.87 15.96 -23.56
C LYS A 765 -29.94 16.86 -24.17
N ARG A 766 -30.82 17.43 -23.34
CA ARG A 766 -31.87 18.35 -23.80
C ARG A 766 -31.27 19.57 -24.51
N MET A 767 -30.17 20.11 -24.02
CA MET A 767 -29.44 21.21 -24.68
C MET A 767 -28.93 20.82 -26.08
N ILE A 768 -28.43 19.59 -26.26
CA ILE A 768 -28.02 19.08 -27.58
C ILE A 768 -29.25 18.98 -28.51
N GLU A 769 -30.39 18.47 -28.03
CA GLU A 769 -31.63 18.38 -28.80
C GLU A 769 -32.10 19.76 -29.28
N VAL A 770 -32.12 20.75 -28.39
CA VAL A 770 -32.47 22.15 -28.75
C VAL A 770 -31.53 22.69 -29.82
N LEU A 771 -30.21 22.49 -29.67
CA LEU A 771 -29.24 22.99 -30.63
C LEU A 771 -29.31 22.31 -32.00
N THR A 772 -29.71 21.03 -32.04
CA THR A 772 -29.82 20.24 -33.28
C THR A 772 -31.14 20.46 -34.01
N ASN A 773 -32.26 20.66 -33.29
CA ASN A 773 -33.59 20.89 -33.89
C ASN A 773 -33.76 22.26 -34.57
N ILE A 774 -33.01 23.29 -34.14
CA ILE A 774 -33.05 24.64 -34.71
C ILE A 774 -32.64 24.71 -36.21
N ASN A 775 -32.09 23.64 -36.78
CA ASN A 775 -31.80 23.56 -38.22
C ASN A 775 -33.01 23.13 -39.08
N SER A 776 -34.20 22.94 -38.48
CA SER A 776 -35.40 22.41 -39.18
C SER A 776 -36.48 23.45 -39.46
N ASN A 777 -36.25 24.74 -39.20
CA ASN A 777 -37.19 25.83 -39.49
C ASN A 777 -36.52 26.99 -40.24
#